data_AF-W4P724-F1
#
_entry.id   AF-W4P724-F1
#
_cell.length_a   1.000
_cell.length_b   1.000
_cell.length_c   1.000
_cell.angle_alpha   90.00
_cell.angle_beta   90.00
_cell.angle_gamma   90.00
#
_symmetry.space_group_name_H-M   'P 1'
#
loop_
_entity.id
_entity.type
_entity.pdbx_description
1 polymer ?
#
loop_
_entity_poly.entity_id
_entity_poly.type
_entity_poly.pdbx_seq_one_letter_code
_entity_poly.pdbx_strand_id
1 'polypeptide(L)'
;MKLRLIFLLTVSAFLMLTCSDKSEDDMLFLTIKQKTVNFSEAASSSDIQIQTNDSYWTATVQKDAETWLKTLSRGSILQISVSANPEMEKRRGEIKVTAGKLSEIIVVEQLGMAPALLLSSEMFTIAADGGEMKLEVTANIEYDISIPTDATWIKPLTNTRAVEMVKKEYRFDVSFNGEEAVRTTELVVKQKGGTLEKKVLVTQKAQTGYTGESTGDIKDDVKVPISRASASSFQKGEEIEKSFDGDYNTIYHSSWNNSGDDYFPITLEYFFDNQESIDYLVYYPRLEGYNGHFKEVEIWTSTQDAPNYVKVTDYDFKGSPMMTKVLFDKPLIKPLSVKFIVKSGNGDRQGFASCSEMEFYRRNSDNFDPLTLFTDLTCSELKPGISIEEIEKVPNKLYRNIAFYLHKGSYPHEFRIQNYRAWPHPDDWARVNKTSTLSLLDNPTGISVEENDELIVFVGPTEGYKIGLKVQNLNKPGGDGYGNAFYYSLSQGVNKLKMKNKGLIYVFYHTPDYQTAQPVKIHFATGKVNGYFDSQKHQASDWPKYLNAAVDEYFDVVGKHAHLTFSTAHFKTYAGSNGKELIDAYDELVSLEKEFMGLMKYNRPTINRAYFHAMYHSYFYSTSYRTAYNVTGENERRTLLNVNELKKSPWGPAHEQGHTFQTRPGFKWHGMTEVTNNVHSLYVQTEWGNASRIETEKMGRFNNRYEKAYYNSFVKHVSYPGEEDVFCKLVSLWQLQLYFSNARGKTDLYKDLYEKVRTSTNQPTPGTQQLEFVKMMCDIAQADLTDFFKRWGYLSPFDGEIDDYGKIRVVIDQSQIDRTIAAVKEKNYLPLTEKIEYISDSNWKIFRDRLPVRQGTAIKSGKNITMNGWQNVVAYEVYDGETLVFVSNKASFSLDTDVNSGIKVLAVAYDGSKTEVKF
;
A
#
# COMPACT_ATOMS: atom_id res chain seq x y z
N MET A 1 7.83 7.11 57.33
CA MET A 1 7.78 6.73 58.75
C MET A 1 7.54 5.22 58.83
N LYS A 2 8.50 4.47 59.42
CA LYS A 2 8.51 3.02 59.72
C LYS A 2 8.47 2.06 58.50
N LEU A 3 9.59 1.48 58.02
CA LEU A 3 10.48 0.45 58.63
C LEU A 3 9.65 -0.83 58.95
N ARG A 4 9.86 -2.02 58.37
CA ARG A 4 11.05 -2.90 58.30
C ARG A 4 10.81 -3.97 57.20
N LEU A 5 11.74 -4.36 56.31
CA LEU A 5 13.10 -4.90 56.45
C LEU A 5 13.13 -6.37 56.91
N ILE A 6 14.03 -7.15 56.26
CA ILE A 6 14.70 -8.42 56.65
C ILE A 6 14.19 -9.64 55.88
N PHE A 7 14.99 -10.46 55.17
CA PHE A 7 16.45 -10.68 54.95
C PHE A 7 16.51 -11.78 53.84
N LEU A 8 17.55 -12.11 53.07
CA LEU A 8 18.91 -11.62 52.89
C LEU A 8 19.58 -12.33 51.68
N LEU A 9 20.44 -11.59 50.98
CA LEU A 9 21.74 -11.93 50.36
C LEU A 9 21.95 -13.31 49.69
N THR A 10 22.49 -13.37 48.48
CA THR A 10 23.86 -12.88 48.17
C THR A 10 24.05 -12.58 46.68
N VAL A 11 24.86 -11.55 46.43
CA VAL A 11 25.34 -11.03 45.13
C VAL A 11 26.71 -11.62 44.82
N SER A 12 26.96 -11.99 43.56
CA SER A 12 28.21 -11.78 42.78
C SER A 12 27.98 -12.38 41.37
N ALA A 13 27.62 -11.61 40.36
CA ALA A 13 28.47 -10.78 39.48
C ALA A 13 29.15 -11.54 38.32
N PHE A 14 28.72 -11.14 37.11
CA PHE A 14 29.39 -11.13 35.79
C PHE A 14 29.19 -12.26 34.75
N LEU A 15 28.57 -11.82 33.62
CA LEU A 15 28.76 -12.16 32.19
C LEU A 15 28.46 -13.59 31.70
N MET A 16 27.40 -13.72 30.88
CA MET A 16 27.49 -13.76 29.40
C MET A 16 26.10 -13.97 28.77
N LEU A 17 25.97 -13.47 27.54
CA LEU A 17 24.84 -13.50 26.62
C LEU A 17 24.07 -14.82 26.52
N THR A 18 22.73 -14.76 26.45
CA THR A 18 21.89 -15.03 25.26
C THR A 18 20.43 -15.22 25.70
N CYS A 19 19.63 -14.16 25.69
CA CYS A 19 18.18 -14.31 25.54
C CYS A 19 17.89 -14.35 24.04
N SER A 20 17.64 -15.54 23.50
CA SER A 20 16.85 -15.63 22.27
C SER A 20 15.38 -15.53 22.68
N ASP A 21 14.83 -14.32 22.61
CA ASP A 21 13.38 -14.14 22.69
C ASP A 21 12.75 -14.82 21.48
N LYS A 22 12.04 -15.92 21.73
CA LYS A 22 11.21 -16.62 20.75
C LYS A 22 9.87 -15.91 20.63
N SER A 23 9.49 -15.70 19.37
CA SER A 23 8.24 -15.14 18.84
C SER A 23 6.94 -15.78 19.37
N GLU A 24 5.97 -14.95 19.74
CA GLU A 24 4.52 -15.24 19.75
C GLU A 24 4.03 -15.43 18.29
N ASP A 25 3.09 -16.27 17.88
CA ASP A 25 2.31 -17.38 18.46
C ASP A 25 1.80 -18.16 17.21
N ASP A 26 2.54 -19.17 16.73
CA ASP A 26 2.00 -20.08 15.72
C ASP A 26 0.84 -20.83 16.38
N MET A 27 -0.39 -20.68 15.89
CA MET A 27 -1.52 -21.46 16.42
C MET A 27 -1.14 -22.94 16.46
N LEU A 28 -1.16 -23.53 17.66
CA LEU A 28 -0.84 -24.93 17.89
C LEU A 28 -1.63 -25.83 16.92
N PHE A 29 -0.96 -26.69 16.15
CA PHE A 29 -1.60 -27.66 15.26
C PHE A 29 -1.05 -29.08 15.50
N LEU A 30 -1.88 -30.08 15.22
CA LEU A 30 -1.51 -31.49 15.21
C LEU A 30 -2.19 -32.15 14.02
N THR A 31 -1.43 -32.78 13.14
CA THR A 31 -1.94 -33.45 11.94
C THR A 31 -1.33 -34.84 11.81
N ILE A 32 -2.20 -35.85 11.69
CA ILE A 32 -1.85 -37.26 11.49
C ILE A 32 -2.61 -37.75 10.25
N LYS A 33 -1.88 -37.99 9.15
CA LYS A 33 -2.48 -38.37 7.86
C LYS A 33 -3.01 -39.80 7.86
N GLN A 34 -2.31 -40.71 8.53
CA GLN A 34 -2.69 -42.12 8.63
C GLN A 34 -3.34 -42.40 9.98
N LYS A 35 -4.68 -42.41 10.01
CA LYS A 35 -5.47 -42.64 11.23
C LYS A 35 -5.71 -44.12 11.55
N THR A 36 -5.46 -45.01 10.60
CA THR A 36 -5.56 -46.47 10.79
C THR A 36 -4.29 -47.15 10.29
N VAL A 37 -3.72 -48.03 11.12
CA VAL A 37 -2.52 -48.83 10.80
C VAL A 37 -2.85 -50.30 10.97
N ASN A 38 -2.74 -51.05 9.87
CA ASN A 38 -3.05 -52.47 9.84
C ASN A 38 -1.78 -53.31 9.79
N PHE A 39 -1.78 -54.40 10.57
CA PHE A 39 -0.70 -55.37 10.67
C PHE A 39 -1.18 -56.79 10.33
N SER A 40 -0.27 -57.60 9.78
CA SER A 40 -0.44 -59.05 9.70
C SER A 40 -0.38 -59.67 11.11
N GLU A 41 -0.73 -60.95 11.22
CA GLU A 41 -0.68 -61.71 12.47
C GLU A 41 0.74 -61.83 13.04
N ALA A 42 1.78 -61.63 12.23
CA ALA A 42 3.17 -61.66 12.66
C ALA A 42 3.59 -60.40 13.43
N ALA A 43 4.60 -60.55 14.28
CA ALA A 43 5.23 -59.40 14.94
C ALA A 43 5.92 -58.52 13.90
N SER A 44 5.61 -57.23 13.90
CA SER A 44 6.12 -56.28 12.91
C SER A 44 5.99 -54.84 13.44
N SER A 45 6.54 -53.88 12.68
CA SER A 45 6.48 -52.46 13.03
C SER A 45 6.19 -51.59 11.80
N SER A 46 5.54 -50.46 12.02
CA SER A 46 5.25 -49.45 11.00
C SER A 46 5.58 -48.07 11.55
N ASP A 47 6.16 -47.23 10.70
CA ASP A 47 6.48 -45.84 11.04
C ASP A 47 5.40 -44.91 10.46
N ILE A 48 4.99 -43.92 11.24
CA ILE A 48 4.04 -42.89 10.82
C ILE A 48 4.56 -41.50 11.18
N GLN A 49 4.26 -40.51 10.34
CA GLN A 49 4.73 -39.14 10.53
C GLN A 49 3.71 -38.30 11.32
N ILE A 50 4.20 -37.64 12.37
CA ILE A 50 3.47 -36.70 13.22
C ILE A 50 3.88 -35.28 12.84
N GLN A 51 2.92 -34.45 12.43
CA GLN A 51 3.15 -33.06 12.06
C GLN A 51 2.52 -32.15 13.12
N THR A 52 3.36 -31.39 13.83
CA THR A 52 2.95 -30.42 14.84
C THR A 52 4.02 -29.35 14.98
N ASN A 53 3.62 -28.13 15.35
CA ASN A 53 4.50 -27.06 15.79
C ASN A 53 4.82 -27.12 17.29
N ASP A 54 4.26 -28.08 18.04
CA ASP A 54 4.68 -28.33 19.41
C ASP A 54 6.05 -29.01 19.42
N SER A 55 6.99 -28.40 20.14
CA SER A 55 8.31 -29.00 20.39
C SER A 55 8.23 -30.31 21.20
N TYR A 56 7.09 -30.61 21.81
CA TYR A 56 6.86 -31.80 22.61
C TYR A 56 5.49 -32.44 22.33
N TRP A 57 5.49 -33.72 21.96
CA TRP A 57 4.27 -34.52 21.79
C TRP A 57 4.46 -35.92 22.38
N THR A 58 3.36 -36.53 22.82
CA THR A 58 3.35 -37.88 23.41
C THR A 58 2.41 -38.80 22.66
N ALA A 59 2.65 -40.11 22.73
CA ALA A 59 1.77 -41.13 22.17
C ALA A 59 1.51 -42.22 23.22
N THR A 60 0.27 -42.31 23.68
CA THR A 60 -0.14 -43.24 24.74
C THR A 60 -0.99 -44.35 24.14
N VAL A 61 -0.60 -45.60 24.38
CA VAL A 61 -1.36 -46.78 23.97
C VAL A 61 -2.55 -46.98 24.90
N GLN A 62 -3.69 -47.42 24.36
CA GLN A 62 -4.85 -47.84 25.15
C GLN A 62 -4.46 -48.95 26.11
N LYS A 63 -4.86 -48.82 27.39
CA LYS A 63 -4.47 -49.71 28.48
C LYS A 63 -4.59 -51.21 28.16
N ASP A 64 -5.69 -51.62 27.52
CA ASP A 64 -5.96 -53.04 27.21
C ASP A 64 -5.13 -53.57 26.02
N ALA A 65 -4.41 -52.70 25.31
CA ALA A 65 -3.56 -53.04 24.18
C ALA A 65 -2.05 -53.02 24.50
N GLU A 66 -1.63 -52.48 25.66
CA GLU A 66 -0.21 -52.33 26.04
C GLU A 66 0.58 -53.65 26.07
N THR A 67 -0.11 -54.77 26.22
CA THR A 67 0.50 -56.12 26.23
C THR A 67 1.02 -56.55 24.87
N TRP A 68 0.49 -55.99 23.78
CA TRP A 68 0.84 -56.39 22.42
C TRP A 68 1.17 -55.23 21.48
N LEU A 69 0.79 -54.00 21.81
CA LEU A 69 1.02 -52.79 21.04
C LEU A 69 2.01 -51.87 21.78
N LYS A 70 3.07 -51.46 21.10
CA LYS A 70 4.11 -50.57 21.63
C LYS A 70 4.36 -49.40 20.69
N THR A 71 4.73 -48.27 21.26
CA THR A 71 5.07 -47.05 20.52
C THR A 71 6.46 -46.55 20.89
N LEU A 72 7.16 -45.99 19.92
CA LEU A 72 8.44 -45.32 20.11
C LEU A 72 8.48 -44.04 19.28
N SER A 73 8.59 -42.89 19.95
CA SER A 73 8.70 -41.59 19.29
C SER A 73 10.16 -41.29 18.93
N ARG A 74 10.41 -40.90 17.68
CA ARG A 74 11.73 -40.49 17.15
C ARG A 74 11.58 -39.21 16.33
N GLY A 75 11.81 -38.05 16.95
CA GLY A 75 11.60 -36.76 16.31
C GLY A 75 10.13 -36.56 15.90
N SER A 76 9.87 -36.44 14.60
CA SER A 76 8.51 -36.36 14.03
C SER A 76 7.94 -37.71 13.59
N ILE A 77 8.58 -38.82 13.94
CA ILE A 77 8.14 -40.18 13.57
C ILE A 77 7.64 -40.89 14.83
N LEU A 78 6.46 -41.51 14.73
CA LEU A 78 5.94 -42.45 15.71
C LEU A 78 6.08 -43.87 15.13
N GLN A 79 6.98 -44.65 15.68
CA GLN A 79 7.12 -46.07 15.35
C GLN A 79 6.11 -46.88 16.17
N ILE A 80 5.25 -47.61 15.49
CA ILE A 80 4.24 -48.50 16.08
C ILE A 80 4.72 -49.94 15.90
N SER A 81 4.81 -50.70 16.97
CA SER A 81 5.23 -52.11 16.94
C SER A 81 4.17 -53.01 17.56
N VAL A 82 3.88 -54.12 16.91
CA VAL A 82 2.97 -55.15 17.40
C VAL A 82 3.71 -56.46 17.66
N SER A 83 3.36 -57.16 18.74
CA SER A 83 3.75 -58.56 18.91
C SER A 83 2.95 -59.47 17.98
N ALA A 84 3.33 -60.73 17.84
CA ALA A 84 2.54 -61.69 17.07
C ALA A 84 1.15 -61.89 17.72
N ASN A 85 0.12 -62.09 16.90
CA ASN A 85 -1.23 -62.42 17.34
C ASN A 85 -1.52 -63.91 17.04
N PRO A 86 -1.31 -64.83 18.01
CA PRO A 86 -1.56 -66.25 17.82
C PRO A 86 -3.06 -66.61 17.91
N GLU A 87 -3.92 -65.66 18.27
CA GLU A 87 -5.35 -65.88 18.43
C GLU A 87 -6.08 -65.99 17.09
N MET A 88 -7.22 -66.69 17.07
CA MET A 88 -8.04 -66.78 15.86
C MET A 88 -8.61 -65.42 15.46
N GLU A 89 -9.05 -64.63 16.44
CA GLU A 89 -9.69 -63.33 16.20
C GLU A 89 -8.66 -62.21 15.97
N LYS A 90 -9.06 -61.24 15.15
CA LYS A 90 -8.32 -59.99 15.04
C LYS A 90 -8.39 -59.19 16.35
N ARG A 91 -7.38 -58.35 16.59
CA ARG A 91 -7.34 -57.46 17.76
C ARG A 91 -7.17 -56.00 17.34
N ARG A 92 -7.71 -55.10 18.16
CA ARG A 92 -7.74 -53.65 17.92
C ARG A 92 -7.22 -52.92 19.15
N GLY A 93 -6.38 -51.91 18.93
CA GLY A 93 -5.90 -50.99 19.96
C GLY A 93 -5.91 -49.56 19.44
N GLU A 94 -5.90 -48.59 20.35
CA GLU A 94 -5.81 -47.17 19.99
C GLU A 94 -4.53 -46.55 20.56
N ILE A 95 -3.99 -45.58 19.83
CA ILE A 95 -2.89 -44.74 20.28
C ILE A 95 -3.40 -43.30 20.28
N LYS A 96 -3.41 -42.67 21.45
CA LYS A 96 -3.73 -41.26 21.58
C LYS A 96 -2.45 -40.44 21.49
N VAL A 97 -2.33 -39.63 20.44
CA VAL A 97 -1.22 -38.68 20.26
C VAL A 97 -1.66 -37.32 20.79
N THR A 98 -0.85 -36.69 21.64
CA THR A 98 -1.16 -35.40 22.27
C THR A 98 -0.02 -34.42 22.03
N ALA A 99 -0.33 -33.22 21.56
CA ALA A 99 0.58 -32.08 21.40
C ALA A 99 -0.11 -30.86 22.03
N GLY A 100 0.45 -30.32 23.11
CA GLY A 100 -0.17 -29.30 23.94
C GLY A 100 -1.62 -29.66 24.36
N LYS A 101 -2.58 -28.86 23.89
CA LYS A 101 -4.03 -29.05 24.14
C LYS A 101 -4.75 -29.89 23.07
N LEU A 102 -4.07 -30.26 21.98
CA LEU A 102 -4.64 -31.02 20.87
C LEU A 102 -4.36 -32.51 21.06
N SER A 103 -5.32 -33.35 20.66
CA SER A 103 -5.11 -34.79 20.62
C SER A 103 -5.81 -35.45 19.44
N GLU A 104 -5.16 -36.44 18.85
CA GLU A 104 -5.66 -37.26 17.74
C GLU A 104 -5.53 -38.75 18.10
N ILE A 105 -6.39 -39.58 17.51
CA ILE A 105 -6.41 -41.03 17.75
C ILE A 105 -5.95 -41.76 16.49
N ILE A 106 -5.07 -42.74 16.69
CA ILE A 106 -4.64 -43.71 15.68
C ILE A 106 -5.19 -45.07 16.09
N VAL A 107 -5.95 -45.69 15.19
CA VAL A 107 -6.46 -47.04 15.36
C VAL A 107 -5.44 -48.03 14.81
N VAL A 108 -5.08 -49.02 15.60
CA VAL A 108 -4.21 -50.12 15.19
C VAL A 108 -5.02 -51.41 15.18
N GLU A 109 -5.13 -52.04 14.02
CA GLU A 109 -5.75 -53.36 13.88
C GLU A 109 -4.71 -54.38 13.45
N GLN A 110 -4.76 -55.58 14.03
CA GLN A 110 -3.88 -56.68 13.68
C GLN A 110 -4.70 -57.92 13.39
N LEU A 111 -4.38 -58.60 12.28
CA LEU A 111 -5.01 -59.88 11.92
C LEU A 111 -4.78 -60.94 13.01
N GLY A 112 -5.73 -61.87 13.14
CA GLY A 112 -5.55 -63.16 13.81
C GLY A 112 -5.38 -64.27 12.78
N MET A 113 -5.46 -65.53 13.22
CA MET A 113 -5.32 -66.69 12.33
C MET A 113 -6.56 -66.98 11.47
N ALA A 114 -7.75 -66.49 11.85
CA ALA A 114 -8.98 -66.68 11.08
C ALA A 114 -9.00 -65.79 9.82
N PRO A 115 -9.71 -66.20 8.74
CA PRO A 115 -9.99 -65.36 7.58
C PRO A 115 -10.45 -63.95 7.95
N ALA A 116 -9.69 -62.93 7.59
CA ALA A 116 -9.98 -61.54 7.94
C ALA A 116 -9.48 -60.55 6.88
N LEU A 117 -10.14 -59.39 6.85
CA LEU A 117 -9.93 -58.32 5.89
C LEU A 117 -9.96 -56.97 6.61
N LEU A 118 -8.87 -56.21 6.49
CA LEU A 118 -8.71 -54.88 7.08
C LEU A 118 -8.37 -53.85 6.00
N LEU A 119 -8.90 -52.63 6.15
CA LEU A 119 -8.70 -51.52 5.21
C LEU A 119 -8.00 -50.35 5.91
N SER A 120 -7.11 -49.66 5.23
CA SER A 120 -6.46 -48.45 5.77
C SER A 120 -7.43 -47.28 5.95
N SER A 121 -8.53 -47.28 5.20
CA SER A 121 -9.68 -46.40 5.41
C SER A 121 -10.94 -47.03 4.81
N GLU A 122 -12.06 -46.85 5.49
CA GLU A 122 -13.39 -47.21 4.97
C GLU A 122 -14.09 -46.00 4.30
N MET A 123 -13.50 -44.80 4.36
CA MET A 123 -14.05 -43.59 3.74
C MET A 123 -12.97 -42.69 3.14
N PHE A 124 -13.22 -42.16 1.95
CA PHE A 124 -12.41 -41.12 1.32
C PHE A 124 -13.29 -39.92 0.97
N THR A 125 -12.79 -38.71 1.26
CA THR A 125 -13.36 -37.46 0.75
C THR A 125 -12.36 -36.81 -0.20
N ILE A 126 -12.70 -36.74 -1.49
CA ILE A 126 -11.83 -36.24 -2.55
C ILE A 126 -12.32 -34.85 -2.99
N ALA A 127 -11.39 -33.96 -3.34
CA ALA A 127 -11.72 -32.65 -3.90
C ALA A 127 -12.39 -32.80 -5.28
N ALA A 128 -13.11 -31.76 -5.71
CA ALA A 128 -13.74 -31.74 -7.01
C ALA A 128 -12.71 -31.85 -8.16
N ASP A 129 -11.47 -31.41 -7.93
CA ASP A 129 -10.35 -31.59 -8.87
C ASP A 129 -9.93 -33.04 -9.13
N GLY A 130 -10.38 -33.96 -8.28
CA GLY A 130 -9.95 -35.35 -8.32
C GLY A 130 -8.49 -35.50 -7.89
N GLY A 131 -7.86 -36.56 -8.39
CA GLY A 131 -6.49 -36.94 -8.09
C GLY A 131 -6.38 -38.37 -7.58
N GLU A 132 -5.22 -38.69 -7.03
CA GLU A 132 -4.93 -40.05 -6.62
C GLU A 132 -5.49 -40.40 -5.23
N MET A 133 -6.17 -41.54 -5.16
CA MET A 133 -6.64 -42.18 -3.94
C MET A 133 -5.83 -43.46 -3.68
N LYS A 134 -5.35 -43.64 -2.45
CA LYS A 134 -4.58 -44.83 -2.02
C LYS A 134 -5.35 -45.61 -0.97
N LEU A 135 -5.60 -46.89 -1.25
CA LEU A 135 -6.24 -47.83 -0.33
C LEU A 135 -5.28 -48.99 -0.08
N GLU A 136 -4.96 -49.24 1.17
CA GLU A 136 -4.17 -50.39 1.57
C GLU A 136 -5.08 -51.45 2.19
N VAL A 137 -4.94 -52.68 1.69
CA VAL A 137 -5.72 -53.84 2.12
C VAL A 137 -4.77 -54.83 2.79
N THR A 138 -5.09 -55.20 4.02
CA THR A 138 -4.37 -56.22 4.80
C THR A 138 -5.29 -57.42 5.00
N ALA A 139 -4.94 -58.58 4.45
CA ALA A 139 -5.80 -59.76 4.48
C ALA A 139 -4.98 -61.06 4.40
N ASN A 140 -5.42 -62.08 5.14
CA ASN A 140 -4.88 -63.45 5.09
C ASN A 140 -5.70 -64.37 4.17
N ILE A 141 -6.48 -63.77 3.26
CA ILE A 141 -7.35 -64.44 2.29
C ILE A 141 -7.15 -63.85 0.89
N GLU A 142 -7.57 -64.59 -0.13
CA GLU A 142 -7.74 -64.01 -1.46
C GLU A 142 -9.03 -63.20 -1.56
N TYR A 143 -8.97 -62.06 -2.24
CA TYR A 143 -10.08 -61.14 -2.44
C TYR A 143 -10.01 -60.46 -3.81
N ASP A 144 -11.14 -59.90 -4.23
CA ASP A 144 -11.28 -59.00 -5.38
C ASP A 144 -11.75 -57.63 -4.90
N ILE A 145 -11.38 -56.58 -5.64
CA ILE A 145 -11.93 -55.23 -5.46
C ILE A 145 -12.83 -54.94 -6.65
N SER A 146 -14.12 -54.69 -6.41
CA SER A 146 -15.05 -54.25 -7.43
C SER A 146 -15.33 -52.75 -7.32
N ILE A 147 -15.24 -52.08 -8.48
CA ILE A 147 -15.67 -50.71 -8.67
C ILE A 147 -17.04 -50.77 -9.35
N PRO A 148 -18.09 -50.12 -8.82
CA PRO A 148 -19.39 -50.06 -9.48
C PRO A 148 -19.30 -49.54 -10.92
N THR A 149 -20.05 -50.13 -11.84
CA THR A 149 -19.96 -49.81 -13.28
C THR A 149 -20.37 -48.37 -13.62
N ASP A 150 -21.20 -47.76 -12.79
CA ASP A 150 -21.61 -46.35 -12.86
C ASP A 150 -20.54 -45.40 -12.32
N ALA A 151 -19.58 -45.88 -11.53
CA ALA A 151 -18.44 -45.13 -11.02
C ALA A 151 -17.28 -45.03 -12.02
N THR A 152 -17.59 -44.65 -13.27
CA THR A 152 -16.60 -44.46 -14.37
C THR A 152 -15.51 -43.42 -14.08
N TRP A 153 -15.71 -42.62 -13.03
CA TRP A 153 -14.81 -41.57 -12.56
C TRP A 153 -13.73 -42.07 -11.58
N ILE A 154 -13.71 -43.35 -11.21
CA ILE A 154 -12.63 -43.98 -10.44
C ILE A 154 -11.98 -45.06 -11.30
N LYS A 155 -10.67 -44.95 -11.56
CA LYS A 155 -9.92 -45.90 -12.39
C LYS A 155 -8.75 -46.50 -11.62
N PRO A 156 -8.53 -47.82 -11.65
CA PRO A 156 -7.36 -48.41 -11.02
C PRO A 156 -6.07 -48.04 -11.78
N LEU A 157 -5.00 -47.72 -11.07
CA LEU A 157 -3.67 -47.50 -11.63
C LEU A 157 -2.85 -48.81 -11.58
N THR A 158 -2.12 -49.12 -12.65
CA THR A 158 -1.48 -50.43 -12.89
C THR A 158 -0.24 -50.76 -12.05
N ASN A 159 0.03 -50.02 -10.97
CA ASN A 159 1.20 -50.22 -10.11
C ASN A 159 0.78 -50.53 -8.66
N THR A 160 0.44 -51.79 -8.38
CA THR A 160 0.28 -52.30 -7.00
C THR A 160 1.65 -52.75 -6.48
N ARG A 161 2.21 -52.04 -5.50
CA ARG A 161 3.38 -52.54 -4.76
C ARG A 161 2.88 -53.45 -3.64
N ALA A 162 3.19 -54.74 -3.72
CA ALA A 162 3.05 -55.64 -2.58
C ALA A 162 4.25 -55.42 -1.65
N VAL A 163 4.00 -55.00 -0.41
CA VAL A 163 5.07 -54.82 0.60
C VAL A 163 5.31 -56.14 1.36
N GLU A 164 4.26 -56.97 1.50
CA GLU A 164 4.30 -58.35 1.98
C GLU A 164 3.17 -59.17 1.30
N MET A 165 3.20 -60.52 1.33
CA MET A 165 2.13 -61.34 0.71
C MET A 165 0.72 -61.02 1.26
N VAL A 166 0.63 -60.48 2.48
CA VAL A 166 -0.59 -60.19 3.25
C VAL A 166 -1.07 -58.73 3.10
N LYS A 167 -0.21 -57.82 2.62
CA LYS A 167 -0.46 -56.38 2.62
C LYS A 167 -0.20 -55.76 1.25
N LYS A 168 -1.27 -55.24 0.61
CA LYS A 168 -1.25 -54.69 -0.76
C LYS A 168 -1.79 -53.27 -0.81
N GLU A 169 -1.05 -52.36 -1.44
CA GLU A 169 -1.51 -51.01 -1.77
C GLU A 169 -2.17 -50.98 -3.15
N TYR A 170 -3.38 -50.43 -3.21
CA TYR A 170 -4.14 -50.15 -4.42
C TYR A 170 -4.23 -48.64 -4.64
N ARG A 171 -3.89 -48.22 -5.85
CA ARG A 171 -3.91 -46.82 -6.27
C ARG A 171 -5.03 -46.62 -7.28
N PHE A 172 -5.84 -45.60 -7.09
CA PHE A 172 -6.94 -45.23 -7.96
C PHE A 172 -6.76 -43.78 -8.42
N ASP A 173 -7.02 -43.52 -9.69
CA ASP A 173 -7.16 -42.18 -10.24
C ASP A 173 -8.63 -41.77 -10.19
N VAL A 174 -8.91 -40.66 -9.53
CA VAL A 174 -10.24 -40.08 -9.39
C VAL A 174 -10.34 -38.90 -10.35
N SER A 175 -11.21 -38.99 -11.36
CA SER A 175 -11.42 -37.93 -12.34
C SER A 175 -11.97 -36.65 -11.72
N PHE A 176 -11.79 -35.52 -12.41
CA PHE A 176 -12.47 -34.26 -12.11
C PHE A 176 -13.99 -34.45 -12.00
N ASN A 177 -14.62 -33.75 -11.04
CA ASN A 177 -16.07 -33.64 -10.91
C ASN A 177 -16.48 -32.24 -11.33
N GLY A 178 -16.96 -32.06 -12.57
CA GLY A 178 -17.47 -30.78 -13.05
C GLY A 178 -18.88 -30.44 -12.56
N GLU A 179 -19.52 -31.32 -11.80
CA GLU A 179 -20.90 -31.13 -11.36
C GLU A 179 -20.99 -30.28 -10.10
N GLU A 180 -22.10 -29.56 -9.96
CA GLU A 180 -22.46 -28.81 -8.75
C GLU A 180 -23.00 -29.73 -7.63
N ALA A 181 -23.13 -31.03 -7.91
CA ALA A 181 -23.52 -32.05 -6.96
C ALA A 181 -22.31 -32.85 -6.47
N VAL A 182 -22.33 -33.18 -5.18
CA VAL A 182 -21.45 -34.19 -4.59
C VAL A 182 -21.81 -35.53 -5.22
N ARG A 183 -20.80 -36.32 -5.60
CA ARG A 183 -20.99 -37.69 -6.07
C ARG A 183 -20.34 -38.69 -5.12
N THR A 184 -20.99 -39.82 -4.92
CA THR A 184 -20.56 -40.84 -3.97
C THR A 184 -20.70 -42.23 -4.58
N THR A 185 -19.77 -43.14 -4.25
CA THR A 185 -19.85 -44.56 -4.62
C THR A 185 -19.25 -45.44 -3.53
N GLU A 186 -19.50 -46.75 -3.58
CA GLU A 186 -18.94 -47.74 -2.65
C GLU A 186 -18.08 -48.75 -3.42
N LEU A 187 -16.77 -48.79 -3.15
CA LEU A 187 -15.92 -49.89 -3.62
C LEU A 187 -16.10 -51.08 -2.69
N VAL A 188 -16.20 -52.29 -3.24
CA VAL A 188 -16.39 -53.51 -2.45
C VAL A 188 -15.13 -54.36 -2.54
N VAL A 189 -14.52 -54.63 -1.40
CA VAL A 189 -13.42 -55.59 -1.26
C VAL A 189 -14.02 -56.89 -0.72
N LYS A 190 -14.04 -57.94 -1.54
CA LYS A 190 -14.76 -59.18 -1.24
C LYS A 190 -13.88 -60.41 -1.37
N GLN A 191 -14.00 -61.33 -0.43
CA GLN A 191 -13.32 -62.62 -0.45
C GLN A 191 -13.70 -63.46 -1.67
N LYS A 192 -12.70 -64.08 -2.32
CA LYS A 192 -12.93 -65.06 -3.39
C LYS A 192 -13.54 -66.34 -2.82
N GLY A 193 -14.72 -66.71 -3.32
CA GLY A 193 -15.41 -67.94 -2.92
C GLY A 193 -15.94 -67.96 -1.48
N GLY A 194 -16.01 -66.81 -0.80
CA GLY A 194 -16.49 -66.69 0.59
C GLY A 194 -17.47 -65.53 0.81
N THR A 195 -17.77 -65.22 2.08
CA THR A 195 -18.78 -64.22 2.48
C THR A 195 -18.19 -62.94 3.07
N LEU A 196 -16.89 -62.89 3.36
CA LEU A 196 -16.27 -61.69 3.93
C LEU A 196 -16.24 -60.56 2.89
N GLU A 197 -16.78 -59.41 3.27
CA GLU A 197 -16.73 -58.19 2.45
C GLU A 197 -16.53 -56.94 3.32
N LYS A 198 -15.84 -55.95 2.75
CA LYS A 198 -15.69 -54.61 3.29
C LYS A 198 -15.99 -53.58 2.22
N LYS A 199 -16.56 -52.45 2.63
CA LYS A 199 -16.95 -51.36 1.75
C LYS A 199 -16.08 -50.14 2.00
N VAL A 200 -15.74 -49.44 0.92
CA VAL A 200 -15.04 -48.15 0.95
C VAL A 200 -15.94 -47.09 0.34
N LEU A 201 -16.46 -46.19 1.17
CA LEU A 201 -17.25 -45.06 0.72
C LEU A 201 -16.34 -43.98 0.14
N VAL A 202 -16.47 -43.70 -1.15
CA VAL A 202 -15.73 -42.62 -1.82
C VAL A 202 -16.70 -41.49 -2.13
N THR A 203 -16.52 -40.35 -1.46
CA THR A 203 -17.30 -39.12 -1.68
C THR A 203 -16.40 -38.09 -2.36
N GLN A 204 -16.81 -37.57 -3.50
CA GLN A 204 -16.13 -36.47 -4.19
C GLN A 204 -16.94 -35.19 -4.11
N LYS A 205 -16.31 -34.10 -3.67
CA LYS A 205 -16.93 -32.78 -3.56
C LYS A 205 -17.43 -32.26 -4.91
N ALA A 206 -18.44 -31.40 -4.86
CA ALA A 206 -18.90 -30.61 -5.99
C ALA A 206 -17.97 -29.44 -6.31
N GLN A 207 -18.06 -28.90 -7.53
CA GLN A 207 -17.47 -27.60 -7.86
C GLN A 207 -18.34 -26.47 -7.29
N THR A 208 -17.71 -25.50 -6.59
CA THR A 208 -18.42 -24.40 -5.90
C THR A 208 -17.80 -23.04 -6.23
N GLY A 209 -17.66 -22.75 -7.51
CA GLY A 209 -17.03 -21.53 -8.02
C GLY A 209 -15.49 -21.57 -8.06
N TYR A 210 -14.91 -20.66 -8.85
CA TYR A 210 -13.45 -20.58 -9.00
C TYR A 210 -12.78 -20.01 -7.74
N THR A 211 -11.89 -20.77 -7.13
CA THR A 211 -11.18 -20.38 -5.90
C THR A 211 -9.80 -19.79 -6.14
N GLY A 212 -9.20 -20.02 -7.33
CA GLY A 212 -7.85 -19.55 -7.62
C GLY A 212 -6.77 -20.26 -6.81
N GLU A 213 -6.99 -21.53 -6.45
CA GLU A 213 -5.97 -22.37 -5.82
C GLU A 213 -5.10 -23.03 -6.89
N SER A 214 -3.80 -23.09 -6.63
CA SER A 214 -2.84 -23.84 -7.44
C SER A 214 -1.79 -24.45 -6.54
N THR A 215 -1.38 -25.69 -6.83
CA THR A 215 -0.29 -26.34 -6.10
C THR A 215 0.50 -27.22 -7.06
N GLY A 216 1.68 -26.75 -7.43
CA GLY A 216 2.56 -27.47 -8.35
C GLY A 216 2.08 -27.52 -9.80
N ASP A 217 1.05 -26.74 -10.17
CA ASP A 217 0.58 -26.67 -11.56
C ASP A 217 1.53 -25.85 -12.44
N ILE A 218 2.24 -24.87 -11.85
CA ILE A 218 3.30 -24.12 -12.53
C ILE A 218 4.63 -24.54 -11.90
N LYS A 219 5.40 -25.35 -12.63
CA LYS A 219 6.76 -25.75 -12.24
C LYS A 219 7.71 -24.58 -12.41
N ASP A 220 8.71 -24.51 -11.53
CA ASP A 220 9.75 -23.49 -11.62
C ASP A 220 10.57 -23.67 -12.91
N ASP A 221 11.00 -22.54 -13.46
CA ASP A 221 11.95 -22.51 -14.56
C ASP A 221 13.31 -23.06 -14.10
N VAL A 222 14.07 -23.58 -15.05
CA VAL A 222 15.33 -24.27 -14.75
C VAL A 222 16.46 -23.23 -14.74
N LYS A 223 17.10 -23.01 -13.57
CA LYS A 223 18.31 -22.18 -13.45
C LYS A 223 19.41 -22.82 -14.30
N VAL A 224 20.00 -22.03 -15.19
CA VAL A 224 21.09 -22.43 -16.07
C VAL A 224 22.41 -22.13 -15.34
N PRO A 225 23.22 -23.15 -15.02
CA PRO A 225 24.44 -22.95 -14.24
C PRO A 225 25.48 -22.18 -15.05
N ILE A 226 26.06 -21.16 -14.41
CA ILE A 226 27.23 -20.44 -14.94
C ILE A 226 28.47 -21.29 -14.68
N SER A 227 29.27 -21.53 -15.72
CA SER A 227 30.51 -22.31 -15.63
C SER A 227 31.68 -21.48 -15.07
N ARG A 228 31.78 -20.22 -15.52
CA ARG A 228 32.77 -19.22 -15.09
C ARG A 228 32.31 -17.83 -15.53
N ALA A 229 32.94 -16.79 -15.01
CA ALA A 229 32.74 -15.42 -15.46
C ALA A 229 34.04 -14.62 -15.49
N SER A 230 34.00 -13.42 -16.08
CA SER A 230 35.10 -12.45 -16.06
C SER A 230 34.58 -11.02 -16.03
N ALA A 231 35.32 -10.11 -15.38
CA ALA A 231 35.02 -8.68 -15.35
C ALA A 231 36.23 -7.86 -15.83
N SER A 232 36.00 -6.75 -16.54
CA SER A 232 37.06 -5.84 -16.98
C SER A 232 37.62 -4.95 -15.86
N SER A 233 36.87 -4.82 -14.75
CA SER A 233 37.24 -4.07 -13.55
C SER A 233 36.65 -4.80 -12.35
N PHE A 234 37.33 -4.78 -11.21
CA PHE A 234 36.80 -5.32 -9.96
C PHE A 234 37.47 -4.66 -8.77
N GLN A 235 36.79 -4.69 -7.64
CA GLN A 235 37.33 -4.35 -6.34
C GLN A 235 37.84 -5.61 -5.65
N LYS A 236 39.04 -5.52 -5.04
CA LYS A 236 39.62 -6.66 -4.31
C LYS A 236 38.69 -7.10 -3.17
N GLY A 237 38.31 -8.38 -3.15
CA GLY A 237 37.35 -8.98 -2.23
C GLY A 237 35.90 -8.99 -2.71
N GLU A 238 35.61 -8.34 -3.84
CA GLU A 238 34.30 -8.22 -4.49
C GLU A 238 34.42 -8.62 -5.98
N GLU A 239 35.15 -9.72 -6.25
CA GLU A 239 35.40 -10.25 -7.59
C GLU A 239 34.13 -10.78 -8.28
N ILE A 240 34.21 -11.08 -9.59
CA ILE A 240 33.03 -11.44 -10.40
C ILE A 240 32.33 -12.72 -9.92
N GLU A 241 33.07 -13.64 -9.28
CA GLU A 241 32.56 -14.88 -8.69
C GLU A 241 31.48 -14.62 -7.64
N LYS A 242 31.51 -13.46 -6.99
CA LYS A 242 30.48 -13.03 -6.03
C LYS A 242 29.13 -12.73 -6.66
N SER A 243 29.06 -12.59 -7.98
CA SER A 243 27.79 -12.37 -8.68
C SER A 243 27.08 -13.65 -9.11
N PHE A 244 27.59 -14.82 -8.76
CA PHE A 244 26.94 -16.10 -9.06
C PHE A 244 27.32 -17.21 -8.06
N ASP A 245 27.66 -16.83 -6.82
CA ASP A 245 27.98 -17.78 -5.76
C ASP A 245 26.73 -18.27 -4.98
N GLY A 246 25.55 -17.72 -5.29
CA GLY A 246 24.29 -18.06 -4.64
C GLY A 246 24.08 -17.40 -3.28
N ASP A 247 24.99 -16.51 -2.85
CA ASP A 247 24.83 -15.69 -1.65
C ASP A 247 24.54 -14.22 -2.03
N TYR A 248 23.25 -13.87 -2.01
CA TYR A 248 22.75 -12.52 -2.27
C TYR A 248 23.23 -11.44 -1.27
N ASN A 249 24.00 -11.80 -0.23
CA ASN A 249 24.64 -10.81 0.66
C ASN A 249 26.04 -10.43 0.17
N THR A 250 26.63 -11.21 -0.72
CA THR A 250 27.90 -10.86 -1.38
C THR A 250 27.62 -10.11 -2.67
N ILE A 251 28.63 -9.37 -3.14
CA ILE A 251 28.53 -8.58 -4.35
C ILE A 251 29.81 -8.66 -5.16
N TYR A 252 29.65 -8.73 -6.48
CA TYR A 252 30.63 -8.15 -7.39
C TYR A 252 30.55 -6.62 -7.26
N HIS A 253 31.71 -5.96 -7.23
CA HIS A 253 31.81 -4.52 -7.33
C HIS A 253 32.99 -4.15 -8.23
N SER A 254 32.80 -3.16 -9.09
CA SER A 254 33.89 -2.58 -9.87
C SER A 254 34.89 -1.81 -9.01
N SER A 255 36.08 -1.50 -9.53
CA SER A 255 37.11 -0.81 -8.74
C SER A 255 36.61 0.47 -8.06
N TRP A 256 36.95 0.68 -6.78
CA TRP A 256 36.65 1.93 -6.08
C TRP A 256 37.29 3.17 -6.72
N ASN A 257 38.34 3.00 -7.53
CA ASN A 257 38.98 4.10 -8.23
C ASN A 257 38.25 4.41 -9.56
N ASN A 258 37.17 5.20 -9.49
CA ASN A 258 36.38 5.62 -10.66
C ASN A 258 36.74 7.03 -11.18
N SER A 259 38.00 7.44 -11.06
CA SER A 259 38.45 8.79 -11.42
C SER A 259 38.94 8.97 -12.85
N GLY A 260 39.26 7.90 -13.58
CA GLY A 260 39.76 7.96 -14.95
C GLY A 260 38.64 8.08 -15.99
N ASP A 261 38.84 8.88 -17.03
CA ASP A 261 37.84 9.13 -18.10
C ASP A 261 37.43 7.86 -18.88
N ASP A 262 38.19 6.78 -18.76
CA ASP A 262 37.99 5.46 -19.37
C ASP A 262 37.43 4.40 -18.40
N TYR A 263 36.92 4.83 -17.23
CA TYR A 263 36.41 3.91 -16.21
C TYR A 263 35.20 3.09 -16.68
N PHE A 264 34.28 3.72 -17.40
CA PHE A 264 33.21 3.03 -18.13
C PHE A 264 33.55 2.97 -19.63
N PRO A 265 33.11 1.93 -20.36
CA PRO A 265 32.20 0.88 -19.90
C PRO A 265 32.91 -0.25 -19.14
N ILE A 266 32.16 -0.88 -18.23
CA ILE A 266 32.59 -2.07 -17.51
C ILE A 266 31.97 -3.30 -18.17
N THR A 267 32.81 -4.27 -18.51
CA THR A 267 32.36 -5.51 -19.15
C THR A 267 32.26 -6.62 -18.13
N LEU A 268 31.10 -7.27 -18.05
CA LEU A 268 30.89 -8.50 -17.29
C LEU A 268 30.50 -9.61 -18.25
N GLU A 269 31.11 -10.76 -18.14
CA GLU A 269 30.87 -11.86 -19.06
C GLU A 269 30.71 -13.19 -18.33
N TYR A 270 29.62 -13.89 -18.63
CA TYR A 270 29.23 -15.15 -18.02
C TYR A 270 29.24 -16.25 -19.08
N PHE A 271 29.87 -17.38 -18.79
CA PHE A 271 30.09 -18.48 -19.73
C PHE A 271 29.30 -19.73 -19.34
N PHE A 272 28.90 -20.52 -20.33
CA PHE A 272 28.02 -21.68 -20.14
C PHE A 272 28.58 -22.90 -20.88
N ASP A 273 28.55 -24.05 -20.21
CA ASP A 273 28.99 -25.33 -20.77
C ASP A 273 27.78 -26.25 -21.01
N ASN A 274 27.62 -26.73 -22.25
CA ASN A 274 26.65 -27.76 -22.63
C ASN A 274 25.19 -27.48 -22.21
N GLN A 275 24.76 -26.22 -22.26
CA GLN A 275 23.39 -25.83 -21.92
C GLN A 275 22.48 -25.88 -23.15
N GLU A 276 21.21 -26.25 -22.95
CA GLU A 276 20.22 -26.35 -24.04
C GLU A 276 19.79 -24.98 -24.55
N SER A 277 19.35 -24.11 -23.64
CA SER A 277 18.91 -22.77 -23.94
C SER A 277 19.00 -21.84 -22.73
N ILE A 278 18.93 -20.53 -22.98
CA ILE A 278 18.60 -19.50 -21.98
C ILE A 278 17.46 -18.65 -22.56
N ASP A 279 16.38 -18.49 -21.81
CA ASP A 279 15.20 -17.71 -22.21
C ASP A 279 15.21 -16.30 -21.61
N TYR A 280 15.79 -16.14 -20.42
CA TYR A 280 15.90 -14.84 -19.74
C TYR A 280 17.02 -14.83 -18.71
N LEU A 281 17.34 -13.63 -18.25
CA LEU A 281 18.24 -13.39 -17.12
C LEU A 281 17.55 -12.62 -16.00
N VAL A 282 18.11 -12.70 -14.81
CA VAL A 282 17.68 -11.94 -13.64
C VAL A 282 18.89 -11.27 -13.01
N TYR A 283 18.84 -9.94 -12.93
CA TYR A 283 19.83 -9.12 -12.24
C TYR A 283 19.34 -8.79 -10.83
N TYR A 284 20.15 -9.12 -9.84
CA TYR A 284 19.97 -8.73 -8.45
C TYR A 284 20.96 -7.61 -8.11
N PRO A 285 20.48 -6.38 -7.85
CA PRO A 285 21.33 -5.34 -7.28
C PRO A 285 21.72 -5.70 -5.84
N ARG A 286 22.72 -5.01 -5.30
CA ARG A 286 23.08 -5.13 -3.87
C ARG A 286 21.86 -4.85 -2.98
N LEU A 287 21.76 -5.59 -1.88
CA LEU A 287 20.62 -5.49 -0.96
C LEU A 287 20.62 -4.19 -0.13
N GLU A 288 21.82 -3.69 0.21
CA GLU A 288 21.98 -2.48 1.00
C GLU A 288 22.74 -1.39 0.23
N GLY A 289 22.22 -0.15 0.32
CA GLY A 289 22.76 1.01 -0.41
C GLY A 289 22.29 1.06 -1.86
N TYR A 290 22.83 2.02 -2.62
CA TYR A 290 22.50 2.20 -4.04
C TYR A 290 23.72 2.16 -4.96
N ASN A 291 24.92 2.03 -4.39
CA ASN A 291 26.16 2.16 -5.11
C ASN A 291 26.37 0.99 -6.09
N GLY A 292 26.57 1.33 -7.36
CA GLY A 292 26.84 0.38 -8.43
C GLY A 292 25.60 -0.18 -9.13
N HIS A 293 24.38 0.22 -8.73
CA HIS A 293 23.18 -0.25 -9.43
C HIS A 293 23.25 0.12 -10.91
N PHE A 294 23.13 -0.88 -11.78
CA PHE A 294 23.22 -0.69 -13.22
C PHE A 294 22.18 0.34 -13.70
N LYS A 295 22.59 1.15 -14.67
CA LYS A 295 21.70 2.00 -15.48
C LYS A 295 21.73 1.46 -16.90
N GLU A 296 22.41 2.14 -17.81
CA GLU A 296 22.44 1.78 -19.23
C GLU A 296 23.42 0.62 -19.46
N VAL A 297 22.96 -0.45 -20.10
CA VAL A 297 23.74 -1.67 -20.35
C VAL A 297 23.46 -2.18 -21.76
N GLU A 298 24.49 -2.59 -22.49
CA GLU A 298 24.31 -3.43 -23.69
C GLU A 298 24.46 -4.90 -23.33
N ILE A 299 23.58 -5.75 -23.88
CA ILE A 299 23.62 -7.20 -23.68
C ILE A 299 23.95 -7.87 -25.00
N TRP A 300 25.05 -8.59 -25.02
CA TRP A 300 25.61 -9.29 -26.17
C TRP A 300 25.70 -10.78 -25.87
N THR A 301 25.55 -11.63 -26.89
CA THR A 301 25.56 -13.08 -26.70
C THR A 301 26.40 -13.77 -27.77
N SER A 302 26.91 -14.94 -27.42
CA SER A 302 27.55 -15.89 -28.32
C SER A 302 26.95 -17.27 -28.10
N THR A 303 26.69 -18.00 -29.18
CA THR A 303 26.13 -19.35 -29.16
C THR A 303 26.98 -20.28 -30.04
N GLN A 304 26.74 -21.59 -29.96
CA GLN A 304 27.46 -22.54 -30.84
C GLN A 304 27.24 -22.24 -32.32
N ASP A 305 26.03 -21.83 -32.71
CA ASP A 305 25.69 -21.53 -34.10
C ASP A 305 26.15 -20.12 -34.53
N ALA A 306 26.28 -19.20 -33.57
CA ALA A 306 26.75 -17.84 -33.78
C ALA A 306 27.86 -17.50 -32.77
N PRO A 307 29.11 -17.97 -32.99
CA PRO A 307 30.19 -17.84 -32.02
C PRO A 307 30.72 -16.40 -31.88
N ASN A 308 30.50 -15.54 -32.87
CA ASN A 308 30.81 -14.11 -32.77
C ASN A 308 29.73 -13.39 -31.97
N TYR A 309 30.11 -12.43 -31.11
CA TYR A 309 29.12 -11.69 -30.32
C TYR A 309 28.15 -10.93 -31.19
N VAL A 310 26.87 -11.13 -30.92
CA VAL A 310 25.76 -10.36 -31.49
C VAL A 310 25.10 -9.57 -30.36
N LYS A 311 24.83 -8.29 -30.59
CA LYS A 311 24.07 -7.47 -29.65
C LYS A 311 22.62 -7.94 -29.66
N VAL A 312 22.12 -8.33 -28.50
CA VAL A 312 20.72 -8.76 -28.35
C VAL A 312 19.83 -7.59 -27.99
N THR A 313 20.24 -6.75 -27.04
CA THR A 313 19.45 -5.59 -26.63
C THR A 313 20.27 -4.51 -25.90
N ASP A 314 19.78 -3.27 -25.93
CA ASP A 314 20.15 -2.21 -24.99
C ASP A 314 19.11 -2.20 -23.88
N TYR A 315 19.54 -2.20 -22.62
CA TYR A 315 18.64 -2.23 -21.47
C TYR A 315 19.04 -1.19 -20.42
N ASP A 316 18.09 -0.35 -20.01
CA ASP A 316 18.29 0.61 -18.92
C ASP A 316 17.67 0.08 -17.61
N PHE A 317 18.52 -0.31 -16.67
CA PHE A 317 18.16 -0.76 -15.32
C PHE A 317 17.80 0.40 -14.37
N LYS A 318 17.98 1.66 -14.78
CA LYS A 318 17.60 2.90 -14.09
C LYS A 318 18.19 3.10 -12.69
N GLY A 319 19.22 2.34 -12.32
CA GLY A 319 19.77 2.35 -10.96
C GLY A 319 18.81 1.77 -9.93
N SER A 320 17.86 0.92 -10.36
CA SER A 320 16.82 0.36 -9.53
C SER A 320 17.39 -0.52 -8.40
N PRO A 321 16.89 -0.41 -7.16
CA PRO A 321 17.21 -1.34 -6.07
C PRO A 321 16.44 -2.66 -6.17
N MET A 322 15.64 -2.87 -7.24
CA MET A 322 14.78 -4.04 -7.38
C MET A 322 15.40 -5.07 -8.32
N MET A 323 15.16 -6.34 -8.00
CA MET A 323 15.41 -7.45 -8.92
C MET A 323 14.74 -7.19 -10.27
N THR A 324 15.50 -7.37 -11.34
CA THR A 324 15.06 -7.08 -12.71
C THR A 324 15.23 -8.32 -13.59
N LYS A 325 14.12 -8.83 -14.11
CA LYS A 325 14.08 -9.88 -15.12
C LYS A 325 14.14 -9.28 -16.52
N VAL A 326 15.08 -9.73 -17.36
CA VAL A 326 15.20 -9.32 -18.77
C VAL A 326 14.95 -10.54 -19.65
N LEU A 327 13.87 -10.50 -20.44
CA LEU A 327 13.51 -11.53 -21.40
C LEU A 327 14.35 -11.38 -22.68
N PHE A 328 14.76 -12.50 -23.27
CA PHE A 328 15.23 -12.51 -24.64
C PHE A 328 14.05 -12.70 -25.60
N ASP A 329 14.01 -11.93 -26.69
CA ASP A 329 12.96 -12.04 -27.71
C ASP A 329 12.85 -13.45 -28.30
N LYS A 330 13.99 -14.15 -28.35
CA LYS A 330 14.11 -15.56 -28.73
C LYS A 330 15.03 -16.27 -27.74
N PRO A 331 14.76 -17.55 -27.42
CA PRO A 331 15.66 -18.33 -26.59
C PRO A 331 17.06 -18.39 -27.22
N LEU A 332 18.09 -18.18 -26.41
CA LEU A 332 19.47 -18.39 -26.80
C LEU A 332 19.74 -19.88 -26.84
N ILE A 333 19.75 -20.49 -28.02
CA ILE A 333 19.97 -21.94 -28.18
C ILE A 333 21.47 -22.24 -28.08
N LYS A 334 21.83 -23.23 -27.26
CA LYS A 334 23.23 -23.65 -27.00
C LYS A 334 24.16 -22.46 -26.72
N PRO A 335 23.89 -21.66 -25.67
CA PRO A 335 24.66 -20.47 -25.38
C PRO A 335 26.08 -20.82 -24.96
N LEU A 336 27.05 -20.04 -25.43
CA LEU A 336 28.45 -20.09 -25.00
C LEU A 336 28.73 -19.02 -23.95
N SER A 337 28.20 -17.80 -24.15
CA SER A 337 28.38 -16.70 -23.20
C SER A 337 27.33 -15.60 -23.34
N VAL A 338 27.04 -14.91 -22.24
CA VAL A 338 26.31 -13.64 -22.20
C VAL A 338 27.22 -12.56 -21.62
N LYS A 339 27.36 -11.46 -22.36
CA LYS A 339 28.25 -10.33 -22.06
C LYS A 339 27.45 -9.05 -21.88
N PHE A 340 27.67 -8.39 -20.75
CA PHE A 340 27.10 -7.10 -20.38
C PHE A 340 28.16 -6.03 -20.52
N ILE A 341 27.85 -4.97 -21.27
CA ILE A 341 28.66 -3.76 -21.35
C ILE A 341 27.91 -2.69 -20.56
N VAL A 342 28.26 -2.54 -19.28
CA VAL A 342 27.65 -1.55 -18.38
C VAL A 342 28.22 -0.18 -18.73
N LYS A 343 27.38 0.71 -19.25
CA LYS A 343 27.77 2.08 -19.66
C LYS A 343 27.71 3.06 -18.51
N SER A 344 26.80 2.85 -17.57
CA SER A 344 26.62 3.72 -16.42
C SER A 344 25.98 2.99 -15.24
N GLY A 345 26.20 3.52 -14.03
CA GLY A 345 25.58 3.01 -12.80
C GLY A 345 25.52 4.06 -11.70
N ASN A 346 24.88 3.73 -10.59
CA ASN A 346 24.78 4.61 -9.42
C ASN A 346 26.10 4.73 -8.65
N GLY A 347 26.29 5.83 -7.92
CA GLY A 347 27.46 6.10 -7.09
C GLY A 347 27.91 7.55 -7.21
N ASP A 348 28.96 7.93 -6.48
CA ASP A 348 29.61 9.23 -6.62
C ASP A 348 30.49 9.29 -7.87
N ARG A 349 30.84 10.52 -8.27
CA ARG A 349 31.65 10.83 -9.46
C ARG A 349 31.02 10.22 -10.73
N GLN A 350 31.70 9.27 -11.37
CA GLN A 350 31.22 8.61 -12.59
C GLN A 350 30.23 7.47 -12.31
N GLY A 351 30.10 7.03 -11.05
CA GLY A 351 29.32 5.85 -10.65
C GLY A 351 30.16 4.56 -10.63
N PHE A 352 29.49 3.43 -10.40
CA PHE A 352 30.11 2.09 -10.32
C PHE A 352 29.20 1.04 -10.99
N ALA A 353 29.70 -0.19 -11.11
CA ALA A 353 28.92 -1.36 -11.47
C ALA A 353 29.00 -2.38 -10.32
N SER A 354 27.87 -2.74 -9.73
CA SER A 354 27.77 -3.78 -8.71
C SER A 354 26.66 -4.76 -9.05
N CYS A 355 26.84 -6.02 -8.68
CA CYS A 355 25.88 -7.08 -8.92
C CYS A 355 25.96 -8.08 -7.76
N SER A 356 24.85 -8.27 -7.06
CA SER A 356 24.79 -9.26 -5.98
C SER A 356 24.65 -10.67 -6.53
N GLU A 357 23.74 -10.85 -7.49
CA GLU A 357 23.59 -12.13 -8.18
C GLU A 357 23.13 -11.85 -9.62
N MET A 358 23.67 -12.60 -10.58
CA MET A 358 23.27 -12.64 -11.98
C MET A 358 22.87 -14.07 -12.29
N GLU A 359 21.59 -14.28 -12.62
CA GLU A 359 21.04 -15.59 -12.87
C GLU A 359 20.51 -15.71 -14.29
N PHE A 360 20.55 -16.92 -14.83
CA PHE A 360 20.04 -17.24 -16.16
C PHE A 360 19.09 -18.41 -16.06
N TYR A 361 18.03 -18.40 -16.85
CA TYR A 361 16.97 -19.38 -16.75
C TYR A 361 16.49 -19.81 -18.13
N ARG A 362 16.10 -21.08 -18.20
CA ARG A 362 15.29 -21.60 -19.30
C ARG A 362 13.90 -21.99 -18.80
N ARG A 363 12.91 -21.82 -19.66
CA ARG A 363 11.53 -22.21 -19.35
C ARG A 363 11.43 -23.70 -19.15
N ASN A 364 10.63 -24.11 -18.17
CA ASN A 364 10.42 -25.54 -17.91
C ASN A 364 9.48 -26.14 -18.97
N SER A 365 10.01 -27.02 -19.83
CA SER A 365 9.25 -27.68 -20.90
C SER A 365 8.17 -28.63 -20.41
N ASP A 366 8.22 -29.04 -19.13
CA ASP A 366 7.17 -29.87 -18.54
C ASP A 366 5.92 -29.07 -18.17
N ASN A 367 5.96 -27.74 -18.21
CA ASN A 367 4.80 -26.91 -17.97
C ASN A 367 3.78 -27.09 -19.11
N PHE A 368 2.50 -27.12 -18.74
CA PHE A 368 1.40 -27.19 -19.70
C PHE A 368 1.39 -25.96 -20.59
N ASP A 369 1.23 -26.13 -21.91
CA ASP A 369 1.10 -25.00 -22.84
C ASP A 369 -0.33 -24.43 -22.80
N PRO A 370 -0.54 -23.25 -22.20
CA PRO A 370 -1.87 -22.65 -22.11
C PRO A 370 -2.45 -22.29 -23.48
N LEU A 371 -1.62 -22.10 -24.51
CA LEU A 371 -2.10 -21.78 -25.85
C LEU A 371 -2.81 -22.95 -26.52
N THR A 372 -2.81 -24.15 -25.94
CA THR A 372 -3.68 -25.24 -26.39
C THR A 372 -5.17 -24.95 -26.11
N LEU A 373 -5.48 -24.17 -25.07
CA LEU A 373 -6.84 -23.87 -24.62
C LEU A 373 -7.23 -22.41 -24.86
N PHE A 374 -6.32 -21.46 -24.65
CA PHE A 374 -6.62 -20.03 -24.60
C PHE A 374 -6.18 -19.28 -25.86
N THR A 375 -6.82 -18.15 -26.12
CA THR A 375 -6.51 -17.29 -27.28
C THR A 375 -5.13 -16.65 -27.19
N ASP A 376 -4.68 -16.35 -25.97
CA ASP A 376 -3.38 -15.76 -25.66
C ASP A 376 -2.87 -16.22 -24.28
N LEU A 377 -1.65 -15.80 -23.92
CA LEU A 377 -1.02 -16.16 -22.64
C LEU A 377 -1.68 -15.51 -21.42
N THR A 378 -2.61 -14.58 -21.57
CA THR A 378 -3.36 -14.01 -20.44
C THR A 378 -4.37 -15.00 -19.89
N CYS A 379 -4.68 -16.07 -20.63
CA CYS A 379 -5.66 -17.09 -20.25
C CYS A 379 -7.02 -16.48 -19.89
N SER A 380 -7.38 -15.35 -20.52
CA SER A 380 -8.62 -14.61 -20.23
C SER A 380 -9.82 -15.10 -21.04
N GLU A 381 -9.57 -15.83 -22.13
CA GLU A 381 -10.57 -16.27 -23.10
C GLU A 381 -10.15 -17.59 -23.75
N LEU A 382 -11.13 -18.47 -23.97
CA LEU A 382 -10.92 -19.77 -24.63
C LEU A 382 -10.86 -19.63 -26.15
N LYS A 383 -10.10 -20.51 -26.78
CA LYS A 383 -10.16 -20.68 -28.24
C LYS A 383 -11.57 -21.12 -28.66
N PRO A 384 -12.06 -20.67 -29.83
CA PRO A 384 -13.32 -21.15 -30.37
C PRO A 384 -13.32 -22.68 -30.54
N GLY A 385 -14.38 -23.33 -30.08
CA GLY A 385 -14.60 -24.77 -30.28
C GLY A 385 -14.06 -25.69 -29.19
N ILE A 386 -13.40 -25.17 -28.15
CA ILE A 386 -12.98 -25.98 -26.98
C ILE A 386 -14.21 -26.53 -26.26
N SER A 387 -14.31 -27.87 -26.17
CA SER A 387 -15.43 -28.55 -25.52
C SER A 387 -15.19 -28.80 -24.03
N ILE A 388 -16.26 -29.03 -23.26
CA ILE A 388 -16.13 -29.36 -21.84
C ILE A 388 -15.37 -30.68 -21.63
N GLU A 389 -15.57 -31.66 -22.51
CA GLU A 389 -14.89 -32.96 -22.46
C GLU A 389 -13.38 -32.85 -22.73
N GLU A 390 -12.96 -31.85 -23.52
CA GLU A 390 -11.55 -31.52 -23.71
C GLU A 390 -10.96 -30.88 -22.45
N ILE A 391 -11.68 -29.94 -21.85
CA ILE A 391 -11.28 -29.27 -20.61
C ILE A 391 -11.09 -30.29 -19.47
N GLU A 392 -12.04 -31.20 -19.28
CA GLU A 392 -11.99 -32.19 -18.19
C GLU A 392 -10.76 -33.12 -18.27
N LYS A 393 -10.18 -33.31 -19.46
CA LYS A 393 -8.97 -34.11 -19.68
C LYS A 393 -7.67 -33.35 -19.45
N VAL A 394 -7.73 -32.04 -19.25
CA VAL A 394 -6.55 -31.21 -18.99
C VAL A 394 -5.94 -31.64 -17.64
N PRO A 395 -4.67 -32.11 -17.63
CA PRO A 395 -4.04 -32.60 -16.40
C PRO A 395 -3.66 -31.46 -15.44
N ASN A 396 -3.39 -30.27 -15.98
CA ASN A 396 -3.06 -29.08 -15.20
C ASN A 396 -4.33 -28.50 -14.56
N LYS A 397 -4.40 -28.50 -13.22
CA LYS A 397 -5.64 -28.13 -12.51
C LYS A 397 -5.94 -26.65 -12.64
N LEU A 398 -4.92 -25.81 -12.57
CA LEU A 398 -5.07 -24.36 -12.69
C LEU A 398 -5.70 -23.98 -14.05
N TYR A 399 -5.10 -24.42 -15.16
CA TYR A 399 -5.61 -24.10 -16.49
C TYR A 399 -6.95 -24.77 -16.78
N ARG A 400 -7.15 -26.03 -16.32
CA ARG A 400 -8.45 -26.70 -16.41
C ARG A 400 -9.55 -25.90 -15.73
N ASN A 401 -9.32 -25.45 -14.49
CA ASN A 401 -10.33 -24.77 -13.71
C ASN A 401 -10.63 -23.39 -14.30
N ILE A 402 -9.61 -22.64 -14.74
CA ILE A 402 -9.83 -21.39 -15.47
C ILE A 402 -10.70 -21.65 -16.71
N ALA A 403 -10.31 -22.62 -17.55
CA ALA A 403 -11.05 -22.96 -18.76
C ALA A 403 -12.50 -23.39 -18.46
N PHE A 404 -12.70 -24.24 -17.45
CA PHE A 404 -14.01 -24.73 -17.04
C PHE A 404 -14.96 -23.59 -16.67
N TYR A 405 -14.51 -22.67 -15.83
CA TYR A 405 -15.34 -21.55 -15.38
C TYR A 405 -15.53 -20.46 -16.44
N LEU A 406 -14.56 -20.27 -17.35
CA LEU A 406 -14.74 -19.44 -18.54
C LEU A 406 -15.80 -20.03 -19.48
N HIS A 407 -15.73 -21.34 -19.75
CA HIS A 407 -16.71 -22.04 -20.59
C HIS A 407 -18.12 -21.98 -20.00
N LYS A 408 -18.27 -22.04 -18.66
CA LYS A 408 -19.56 -21.91 -17.96
C LYS A 408 -20.07 -20.47 -17.84
N GLY A 409 -19.25 -19.46 -18.14
CA GLY A 409 -19.59 -18.05 -17.97
C GLY A 409 -19.68 -17.60 -16.50
N SER A 410 -19.08 -18.34 -15.58
CA SER A 410 -19.11 -18.08 -14.13
C SER A 410 -17.73 -17.77 -13.52
N TYR A 411 -16.72 -17.57 -14.36
CA TYR A 411 -15.40 -17.08 -13.92
C TYR A 411 -15.52 -15.67 -13.31
N PRO A 412 -14.90 -15.38 -12.14
CA PRO A 412 -15.02 -14.08 -11.48
C PRO A 412 -14.13 -13.01 -12.15
N HIS A 413 -14.53 -12.57 -13.35
CA HIS A 413 -13.76 -11.69 -14.21
C HIS A 413 -13.43 -10.32 -13.58
N GLU A 414 -14.39 -9.70 -12.90
CA GLU A 414 -14.39 -8.28 -12.51
C GLU A 414 -13.06 -7.75 -11.96
N PHE A 415 -12.45 -8.52 -11.04
CA PHE A 415 -11.20 -8.16 -10.39
C PHE A 415 -10.01 -9.02 -10.81
N ARG A 416 -10.27 -10.24 -11.30
CA ARG A 416 -9.19 -11.15 -11.74
C ARG A 416 -8.61 -10.76 -13.09
N ILE A 417 -9.42 -10.28 -14.04
CA ILE A 417 -8.99 -9.95 -15.40
C ILE A 417 -9.32 -8.49 -15.68
N GLN A 418 -8.29 -7.66 -15.77
CA GLN A 418 -8.45 -6.21 -15.95
C GLN A 418 -7.42 -5.65 -16.92
N ASN A 419 -7.74 -4.48 -17.49
CA ASN A 419 -6.81 -3.69 -18.29
C ASN A 419 -6.30 -2.52 -17.46
N TYR A 420 -5.00 -2.47 -17.21
CA TYR A 420 -4.36 -1.41 -16.43
C TYR A 420 -3.73 -0.39 -17.35
N ARG A 421 -4.19 0.86 -17.26
CA ARG A 421 -3.60 1.96 -18.04
C ARG A 421 -2.32 2.47 -17.40
N ALA A 422 -1.49 3.12 -18.22
CA ALA A 422 -0.34 3.86 -17.76
C ALA A 422 -0.73 5.13 -16.99
N TRP A 423 0.15 5.51 -16.07
CA TRP A 423 0.09 6.77 -15.32
C TRP A 423 1.43 7.52 -15.40
N PRO A 424 1.46 8.85 -15.31
CA PRO A 424 2.73 9.55 -15.15
C PRO A 424 3.28 9.30 -13.74
N HIS A 425 4.60 9.39 -13.57
CA HIS A 425 5.17 9.41 -12.23
C HIS A 425 4.78 10.73 -11.53
N PRO A 426 4.23 10.71 -10.31
CA PRO A 426 3.73 11.92 -9.65
C PRO A 426 4.81 12.98 -9.38
N ASP A 427 6.09 12.57 -9.29
CA ASP A 427 7.23 13.49 -9.16
C ASP A 427 7.35 14.47 -10.33
N ASP A 428 7.04 14.02 -11.56
CA ASP A 428 7.20 14.84 -12.75
C ASP A 428 6.23 16.01 -12.72
N TRP A 429 4.97 15.73 -12.35
CA TRP A 429 3.95 16.75 -12.18
C TRP A 429 4.24 17.65 -10.98
N ALA A 430 4.64 17.08 -9.83
CA ALA A 430 4.92 17.84 -8.62
C ALA A 430 6.06 18.84 -8.82
N ARG A 431 7.14 18.42 -9.49
CA ARG A 431 8.31 19.24 -9.78
C ARG A 431 7.96 20.47 -10.60
N VAL A 432 7.21 20.31 -11.69
CA VAL A 432 6.84 21.44 -12.57
C VAL A 432 5.77 22.35 -11.96
N ASN A 433 5.02 21.86 -10.97
CA ASN A 433 3.98 22.63 -10.27
C ASN A 433 4.43 23.18 -8.91
N LYS A 434 5.68 22.90 -8.49
CA LYS A 434 6.27 23.29 -7.21
C LYS A 434 5.48 22.77 -5.99
N THR A 435 4.90 21.57 -6.08
CA THR A 435 4.07 20.95 -5.01
C THR A 435 4.76 19.73 -4.39
N SER A 436 4.08 19.05 -3.46
CA SER A 436 4.40 17.67 -3.07
C SER A 436 3.84 16.68 -4.10
N THR A 437 4.13 15.39 -3.89
CA THR A 437 3.77 14.31 -4.81
C THR A 437 2.40 13.71 -4.49
N LEU A 438 1.62 13.44 -5.54
CA LEU A 438 0.35 12.69 -5.49
C LEU A 438 0.62 11.17 -5.50
N SER A 439 -0.43 10.35 -5.55
CA SER A 439 -0.34 8.90 -5.40
C SER A 439 0.50 8.18 -6.46
N LEU A 440 1.07 7.04 -6.06
CA LEU A 440 1.62 5.99 -6.93
C LEU A 440 0.64 4.81 -7.10
N LEU A 441 -0.50 4.81 -6.41
CA LEU A 441 -1.38 3.65 -6.24
C LEU A 441 -2.66 3.74 -7.07
N ASP A 442 -2.60 4.38 -8.25
CA ASP A 442 -3.77 4.68 -9.08
C ASP A 442 -4.43 3.46 -9.75
N ASN A 443 -3.77 2.29 -9.71
CA ASN A 443 -4.22 1.02 -10.31
C ASN A 443 -4.39 -0.08 -9.22
N PRO A 444 -5.42 0.00 -8.35
CA PRO A 444 -5.74 -1.09 -7.43
C PRO A 444 -6.24 -2.32 -8.21
N THR A 445 -5.94 -3.50 -7.69
CA THR A 445 -6.33 -4.76 -8.35
C THR A 445 -7.62 -5.35 -7.79
N GLY A 446 -7.93 -5.08 -6.51
CA GLY A 446 -8.95 -5.82 -5.77
C GLY A 446 -8.52 -7.25 -5.42
N ILE A 447 -7.23 -7.57 -5.51
CA ILE A 447 -6.67 -8.86 -5.08
C ILE A 447 -5.88 -8.65 -3.79
N SER A 448 -6.10 -9.53 -2.83
CA SER A 448 -5.29 -9.64 -1.60
C SER A 448 -4.57 -10.98 -1.51
N VAL A 449 -3.47 -10.98 -0.79
CA VAL A 449 -2.60 -12.15 -0.57
C VAL A 449 -2.15 -12.22 0.87
N GLU A 450 -1.85 -13.43 1.33
CA GLU A 450 -1.09 -13.67 2.54
C GLU A 450 0.40 -13.77 2.26
N GLU A 451 1.21 -13.62 3.30
CA GLU A 451 2.63 -13.95 3.22
C GLU A 451 2.78 -15.45 2.92
N ASN A 452 3.73 -15.79 2.06
CA ASN A 452 3.99 -17.11 1.52
C ASN A 452 2.93 -17.65 0.54
N ASP A 453 1.91 -16.88 0.15
CA ASP A 453 1.07 -17.26 -0.98
C ASP A 453 1.91 -17.41 -2.26
N GLU A 454 1.51 -18.35 -3.11
CA GLU A 454 1.99 -18.45 -4.48
C GLU A 454 1.02 -17.72 -5.41
N LEU A 455 1.43 -16.53 -5.85
CA LEU A 455 0.64 -15.69 -6.74
C LEU A 455 1.00 -16.00 -8.20
N ILE A 456 0.04 -16.50 -8.97
CA ILE A 456 0.14 -16.69 -10.41
C ILE A 456 -0.54 -15.52 -11.11
N VAL A 457 0.23 -14.80 -11.93
CA VAL A 457 -0.23 -13.64 -12.69
C VAL A 457 0.13 -13.83 -14.15
N PHE A 458 -0.87 -13.77 -15.02
CA PHE A 458 -0.66 -13.76 -16.47
C PHE A 458 -0.74 -12.34 -17.00
N VAL A 459 0.27 -11.92 -17.75
CA VAL A 459 0.42 -10.55 -18.25
C VAL A 459 0.41 -10.57 -19.77
N GLY A 460 -0.44 -9.73 -20.37
CA GLY A 460 -0.51 -9.54 -21.81
C GLY A 460 0.70 -8.81 -22.39
N PRO A 461 0.66 -8.43 -23.67
CA PRO A 461 1.69 -7.61 -24.28
C PRO A 461 1.97 -6.34 -23.48
N THR A 462 3.24 -6.09 -23.16
CA THR A 462 3.65 -4.89 -22.42
C THR A 462 4.26 -3.83 -23.31
N GLU A 463 4.46 -4.10 -24.60
CA GLU A 463 5.10 -3.17 -25.56
C GLU A 463 6.45 -2.61 -25.07
N GLY A 464 7.18 -3.41 -24.28
CA GLY A 464 8.45 -3.00 -23.67
C GLY A 464 8.32 -2.15 -22.39
N TYR A 465 7.10 -1.76 -21.98
CA TYR A 465 6.90 -1.06 -20.72
C TYR A 465 7.16 -1.97 -19.52
N LYS A 466 7.74 -1.37 -18.48
CA LYS A 466 7.98 -2.04 -17.20
C LYS A 466 6.70 -2.04 -16.38
N ILE A 467 6.26 -3.23 -16.02
CA ILE A 467 5.09 -3.45 -15.16
C ILE A 467 5.59 -4.07 -13.86
N GLY A 468 5.09 -3.57 -12.74
CA GLY A 468 5.37 -4.14 -11.44
C GLY A 468 4.12 -4.29 -10.58
N LEU A 469 4.29 -4.89 -9.42
CA LEU A 469 3.29 -4.95 -8.35
C LEU A 469 3.86 -4.31 -7.09
N LYS A 470 2.99 -3.64 -6.32
CA LYS A 470 3.20 -3.35 -4.90
C LYS A 470 2.18 -4.14 -4.10
N VAL A 471 2.64 -4.90 -3.11
CA VAL A 471 1.81 -5.59 -2.12
C VAL A 471 1.95 -4.84 -0.80
N GLN A 472 0.88 -4.19 -0.35
CA GLN A 472 0.91 -3.27 0.79
C GLN A 472 0.05 -3.78 1.95
N ASN A 473 0.66 -3.78 3.14
CA ASN A 473 -0.01 -4.09 4.40
C ASN A 473 -0.10 -2.84 5.28
N LEU A 474 -1.28 -2.20 5.29
CA LEU A 474 -1.54 -1.05 6.16
C LEU A 474 -1.78 -1.45 7.63
N ASN A 475 -1.99 -2.73 7.95
CA ASN A 475 -2.11 -3.20 9.34
C ASN A 475 -0.75 -3.13 10.03
N LYS A 476 -0.44 -1.95 10.58
CA LYS A 476 0.78 -1.69 11.33
C LYS A 476 0.44 -0.88 12.60
N PRO A 477 -0.10 -1.51 13.66
CA PRO A 477 -0.36 -0.84 14.92
C PRO A 477 0.91 -0.13 15.44
N GLY A 478 0.76 1.10 15.91
CA GLY A 478 1.90 1.96 16.27
C GLY A 478 2.75 2.48 15.10
N GLY A 479 2.33 2.30 13.85
CA GLY A 479 3.04 2.77 12.65
C GLY A 479 2.14 3.26 11.51
N ASP A 480 2.78 3.68 10.41
CA ASP A 480 2.14 4.23 9.20
C ASP A 480 1.52 3.11 8.32
N GLY A 481 2.29 2.06 8.05
CA GLY A 481 1.88 0.96 7.17
C GLY A 481 2.19 1.18 5.68
N TYR A 482 2.34 2.41 5.19
CA TYR A 482 2.55 2.67 3.76
C TYR A 482 3.81 2.02 3.18
N GLY A 483 4.90 2.06 3.96
CA GLY A 483 6.18 1.42 3.64
C GLY A 483 6.28 -0.05 4.05
N ASN A 484 5.25 -0.60 4.70
CA ASN A 484 5.14 -2.04 4.98
C ASN A 484 4.64 -2.74 3.72
N ALA A 485 5.51 -2.80 2.73
CA ALA A 485 5.19 -3.26 1.39
C ALA A 485 6.34 -4.07 0.79
N PHE A 486 6.01 -4.94 -0.15
CA PHE A 486 6.98 -5.60 -1.03
C PHE A 486 6.61 -5.34 -2.48
N TYR A 487 7.60 -5.33 -3.36
CA TYR A 487 7.39 -5.02 -4.77
C TYR A 487 7.94 -6.14 -5.65
N TYR A 488 7.27 -6.37 -6.78
CA TYR A 488 7.63 -7.40 -7.75
C TYR A 488 7.71 -6.80 -9.15
N SER A 489 8.67 -7.26 -9.95
CA SER A 489 8.69 -7.01 -11.39
C SER A 489 7.81 -8.04 -12.09
N LEU A 490 7.03 -7.62 -13.09
CA LEU A 490 6.24 -8.49 -13.95
C LEU A 490 6.83 -8.54 -15.36
N SER A 491 6.70 -9.70 -15.99
CA SER A 491 7.09 -9.96 -17.38
C SER A 491 5.86 -10.40 -18.19
N GLN A 492 5.85 -10.13 -19.49
CA GLN A 492 4.82 -10.66 -20.38
C GLN A 492 4.76 -12.20 -20.28
N GLY A 493 3.55 -12.75 -20.23
CA GLY A 493 3.28 -14.17 -20.06
C GLY A 493 3.06 -14.57 -18.60
N VAL A 494 3.53 -15.77 -18.23
CA VAL A 494 3.29 -16.38 -16.91
C VAL A 494 4.30 -15.86 -15.88
N ASN A 495 3.79 -15.37 -14.76
CA ASN A 495 4.59 -14.97 -13.60
C ASN A 495 4.15 -15.78 -12.38
N LYS A 496 5.09 -16.50 -11.78
CA LYS A 496 4.92 -17.23 -10.52
C LYS A 496 5.70 -16.51 -9.44
N LEU A 497 4.99 -15.93 -8.48
CA LEU A 497 5.57 -15.07 -7.45
C LEU A 497 5.31 -15.66 -6.06
N LYS A 498 6.36 -15.76 -5.24
CA LYS A 498 6.22 -16.10 -3.82
C LYS A 498 6.03 -14.82 -3.02
N MET A 499 4.89 -14.67 -2.37
CA MET A 499 4.57 -13.47 -1.59
C MET A 499 5.44 -13.37 -0.34
N LYS A 500 6.18 -12.27 -0.21
CA LYS A 500 7.02 -11.89 0.94
C LYS A 500 6.32 -10.97 1.94
N ASN A 501 5.11 -10.52 1.61
CA ASN A 501 4.29 -9.69 2.46
C ASN A 501 2.82 -9.97 2.15
N LYS A 502 1.95 -9.76 3.13
CA LYS A 502 0.50 -9.82 2.95
C LYS A 502 -0.10 -8.47 2.51
N GLY A 503 -1.37 -8.47 2.14
CA GLY A 503 -2.18 -7.26 1.92
C GLY A 503 -2.62 -7.05 0.47
N LEU A 504 -2.99 -5.81 0.16
CA LEU A 504 -3.60 -5.42 -1.12
C LEU A 504 -2.55 -5.23 -2.22
N ILE A 505 -2.88 -5.67 -3.43
CA ILE A 505 -2.01 -5.57 -4.61
C ILE A 505 -2.39 -4.37 -5.47
N TYR A 506 -1.38 -3.61 -5.90
CA TYR A 506 -1.48 -2.50 -6.85
C TYR A 506 -0.55 -2.73 -8.05
N VAL A 507 -1.01 -2.44 -9.26
CA VAL A 507 -0.18 -2.50 -10.48
C VAL A 507 0.60 -1.20 -10.66
N PHE A 508 1.92 -1.31 -10.68
CA PHE A 508 2.82 -0.20 -10.94
C PHE A 508 3.11 -0.13 -12.44
N TYR A 509 2.42 0.78 -13.11
CA TYR A 509 2.59 1.06 -14.54
C TYR A 509 2.73 2.57 -14.74
N HIS A 510 3.93 3.07 -14.49
CA HIS A 510 4.25 4.49 -14.60
C HIS A 510 5.23 4.75 -15.76
N THR A 511 4.86 5.63 -16.68
CA THR A 511 5.71 5.99 -17.83
C THR A 511 5.49 7.45 -18.27
N PRO A 512 6.51 8.17 -18.78
CA PRO A 512 6.36 9.55 -19.23
C PRO A 512 5.34 9.73 -20.37
N ASP A 513 5.19 8.72 -21.23
CA ASP A 513 4.28 8.69 -22.38
C ASP A 513 2.92 8.03 -22.05
N TYR A 514 2.48 8.13 -20.79
CA TYR A 514 1.25 7.50 -20.27
C TYR A 514 -0.02 7.78 -21.08
N GLN A 515 -0.05 8.89 -21.85
CA GLN A 515 -1.20 9.26 -22.68
C GLN A 515 -1.35 8.37 -23.92
N THR A 516 -0.25 7.84 -24.44
CA THR A 516 -0.22 7.00 -25.65
C THR A 516 0.10 5.54 -25.36
N ALA A 517 0.69 5.25 -24.18
CA ALA A 517 1.00 3.91 -23.73
C ALA A 517 -0.28 3.06 -23.62
N GLN A 518 -0.25 1.85 -24.21
CA GLN A 518 -1.41 0.97 -24.27
C GLN A 518 -1.70 0.36 -22.89
N PRO A 519 -2.98 0.18 -22.52
CA PRO A 519 -3.33 -0.58 -21.33
C PRO A 519 -2.82 -2.03 -21.42
N VAL A 520 -2.32 -2.55 -20.30
CA VAL A 520 -1.85 -3.94 -20.22
C VAL A 520 -2.94 -4.80 -19.59
N LYS A 521 -3.37 -5.84 -20.30
CA LYS A 521 -4.29 -6.85 -19.76
C LYS A 521 -3.54 -7.73 -18.76
N ILE A 522 -4.00 -7.81 -17.52
CA ILE A 522 -3.42 -8.64 -16.47
C ILE A 522 -4.50 -9.53 -15.87
N HIS A 523 -4.17 -10.80 -15.69
CA HIS A 523 -5.01 -11.83 -15.12
C HIS A 523 -4.37 -12.40 -13.84
N PHE A 524 -4.94 -12.07 -12.68
CA PHE A 524 -4.60 -12.65 -11.38
C PHE A 524 -5.34 -13.98 -11.17
N ALA A 525 -4.67 -15.08 -11.55
CA ALA A 525 -5.24 -16.42 -11.51
C ALA A 525 -5.38 -16.94 -10.08
N THR A 526 -4.39 -16.69 -9.22
CA THR A 526 -4.48 -17.03 -7.79
C THR A 526 -4.59 -15.77 -6.92
N GLY A 527 -4.56 -15.93 -5.60
CA GLY A 527 -4.86 -14.86 -4.64
C GLY A 527 -6.37 -14.72 -4.40
N LYS A 528 -6.71 -14.01 -3.33
CA LYS A 528 -8.10 -13.83 -2.89
C LYS A 528 -8.68 -12.58 -3.54
N VAL A 529 -9.90 -12.69 -4.07
CA VAL A 529 -10.63 -11.51 -4.55
C VAL A 529 -11.15 -10.75 -3.34
N ASN A 530 -10.56 -9.60 -3.04
CA ASN A 530 -11.07 -8.63 -2.07
C ASN A 530 -12.10 -7.69 -2.70
N GLY A 531 -11.89 -7.34 -3.97
CA GLY A 531 -12.60 -6.28 -4.66
C GLY A 531 -12.15 -4.89 -4.24
N TYR A 532 -12.70 -3.89 -4.93
CA TYR A 532 -12.61 -2.46 -4.60
C TYR A 532 -13.84 -1.75 -5.15
N PHE A 533 -14.10 -0.53 -4.70
CA PHE A 533 -15.12 0.33 -5.31
C PHE A 533 -14.47 1.47 -6.10
N ASP A 534 -14.88 1.68 -7.36
CA ASP A 534 -14.44 2.81 -8.18
C ASP A 534 -15.66 3.55 -8.71
N SER A 535 -15.80 4.82 -8.33
CA SER A 535 -16.97 5.65 -8.70
C SER A 535 -17.07 5.96 -10.19
N GLN A 536 -16.01 5.73 -10.96
CA GLN A 536 -15.98 5.87 -12.41
C GLN A 536 -16.32 4.56 -13.15
N LYS A 537 -16.27 3.41 -12.46
CA LYS A 537 -16.53 2.08 -13.02
C LYS A 537 -17.83 1.45 -12.51
N HIS A 538 -18.13 1.62 -11.22
CA HIS A 538 -19.21 0.95 -10.51
C HIS A 538 -20.38 1.90 -10.21
N GLN A 539 -21.58 1.34 -10.06
CA GLN A 539 -22.77 2.07 -9.63
C GLN A 539 -22.83 2.13 -8.09
N ALA A 540 -23.53 3.12 -7.53
CA ALA A 540 -23.70 3.22 -6.07
C ALA A 540 -24.29 1.94 -5.46
N SER A 541 -25.17 1.25 -6.18
CA SER A 541 -25.78 -0.03 -5.77
C SER A 541 -24.79 -1.19 -5.64
N ASP A 542 -23.62 -1.10 -6.25
CA ASP A 542 -22.58 -2.14 -6.16
C ASP A 542 -21.77 -2.04 -4.86
N TRP A 543 -21.82 -0.90 -4.17
CA TRP A 543 -21.03 -0.66 -2.97
C TRP A 543 -21.25 -1.73 -1.88
N PRO A 544 -22.49 -2.03 -1.45
CA PRO A 544 -22.71 -3.05 -0.42
C PRO A 544 -22.28 -4.45 -0.88
N LYS A 545 -22.40 -4.76 -2.17
CA LYS A 545 -21.99 -6.06 -2.73
C LYS A 545 -20.49 -6.25 -2.57
N TYR A 546 -19.68 -5.31 -3.02
CA TYR A 546 -18.21 -5.44 -2.95
C TYR A 546 -17.69 -5.30 -1.53
N LEU A 547 -18.20 -4.35 -0.75
CA LEU A 547 -17.76 -4.17 0.63
C LEU A 547 -18.05 -5.40 1.50
N ASN A 548 -19.19 -6.07 1.31
CA ASN A 548 -19.53 -7.27 2.07
C ASN A 548 -18.77 -8.51 1.61
N ALA A 549 -18.37 -8.57 0.33
CA ALA A 549 -17.55 -9.65 -0.22
C ALA A 549 -16.06 -9.53 0.13
N ALA A 550 -15.60 -8.35 0.55
CA ALA A 550 -14.20 -8.10 0.93
C ALA A 550 -13.73 -9.05 2.04
N VAL A 551 -12.54 -9.62 1.84
CA VAL A 551 -11.92 -10.63 2.71
C VAL A 551 -10.65 -10.10 3.41
N ASP A 552 -10.08 -9.01 2.92
CA ASP A 552 -8.96 -8.32 3.54
C ASP A 552 -9.46 -7.33 4.61
N GLU A 553 -8.58 -7.03 5.56
CA GLU A 553 -8.85 -6.05 6.61
C GLU A 553 -9.03 -4.64 6.05
N TYR A 554 -8.47 -4.36 4.88
CA TYR A 554 -8.53 -3.08 4.17
C TYR A 554 -9.30 -3.17 2.86
N PHE A 555 -9.89 -2.04 2.48
CA PHE A 555 -10.66 -1.92 1.25
C PHE A 555 -10.32 -0.63 0.52
N ASP A 556 -10.20 -0.71 -0.80
CA ASP A 556 -9.95 0.44 -1.67
C ASP A 556 -11.25 1.09 -2.13
N VAL A 557 -11.31 2.42 -2.01
CA VAL A 557 -12.39 3.25 -2.54
C VAL A 557 -11.79 4.34 -3.42
N VAL A 558 -12.11 4.30 -4.71
CA VAL A 558 -11.46 5.08 -5.76
C VAL A 558 -12.45 6.06 -6.37
N GLY A 559 -12.05 7.32 -6.41
CA GLY A 559 -12.75 8.41 -7.06
C GLY A 559 -12.06 8.85 -8.35
N LYS A 560 -12.47 9.98 -8.89
CA LYS A 560 -11.81 10.66 -10.01
C LYS A 560 -10.52 11.37 -9.59
N HIS A 561 -10.47 11.85 -8.36
CA HIS A 561 -9.42 12.72 -7.82
C HIS A 561 -8.83 12.20 -6.50
N ALA A 562 -9.55 11.36 -5.77
CA ALA A 562 -9.16 10.80 -4.50
C ALA A 562 -9.14 9.26 -4.53
N HIS A 563 -8.34 8.66 -3.65
CA HIS A 563 -8.28 7.22 -3.38
C HIS A 563 -8.15 7.02 -1.87
N LEU A 564 -9.07 6.25 -1.29
CA LEU A 564 -9.12 5.94 0.13
C LEU A 564 -8.74 4.47 0.36
N THR A 565 -7.89 4.20 1.34
CA THR A 565 -7.68 2.84 1.86
C THR A 565 -7.79 2.84 3.38
N PHE A 566 -8.92 2.35 3.88
CA PHE A 566 -9.23 2.23 5.31
C PHE A 566 -9.75 0.82 5.61
N SER A 567 -9.91 0.50 6.89
CA SER A 567 -10.41 -0.81 7.28
C SER A 567 -11.80 -1.09 6.70
N THR A 568 -11.95 -2.28 6.12
CA THR A 568 -13.22 -2.85 5.66
C THR A 568 -14.28 -2.79 6.74
N ALA A 569 -13.92 -3.08 8.00
CA ALA A 569 -14.84 -3.02 9.13
C ALA A 569 -15.33 -1.58 9.39
N HIS A 570 -14.43 -0.59 9.33
CA HIS A 570 -14.81 0.80 9.54
C HIS A 570 -15.66 1.35 8.39
N PHE A 571 -15.38 0.97 7.14
CA PHE A 571 -16.28 1.29 6.03
C PHE A 571 -17.68 0.70 6.23
N LYS A 572 -17.79 -0.57 6.68
CA LYS A 572 -19.09 -1.18 7.02
C LYS A 572 -19.83 -0.40 8.10
N THR A 573 -19.12 0.11 9.11
CA THR A 573 -19.70 0.86 10.22
C THR A 573 -20.14 2.28 9.84
N TYR A 574 -19.27 3.06 9.19
CA TYR A 574 -19.51 4.50 8.99
C TYR A 574 -20.01 4.87 7.58
N ALA A 575 -19.79 3.98 6.62
CA ALA A 575 -20.06 4.20 5.20
C ALA A 575 -20.86 3.06 4.54
N GLY A 576 -21.54 2.19 5.30
CA GLY A 576 -22.08 0.91 4.81
C GLY A 576 -23.06 1.01 3.63
N SER A 577 -23.73 2.15 3.45
CA SER A 577 -24.72 2.38 2.38
C SER A 577 -24.44 3.61 1.50
N ASN A 578 -23.35 4.35 1.76
CA ASN A 578 -23.08 5.66 1.16
C ASN A 578 -21.61 5.83 0.75
N GLY A 579 -20.94 4.74 0.38
CA GLY A 579 -19.54 4.77 -0.05
C GLY A 579 -19.30 5.63 -1.28
N LYS A 580 -20.28 5.71 -2.20
CA LYS A 580 -20.17 6.60 -3.38
C LYS A 580 -20.20 8.07 -2.95
N GLU A 581 -21.13 8.47 -2.10
CA GLU A 581 -21.24 9.83 -1.59
C GLU A 581 -20.01 10.23 -0.78
N LEU A 582 -19.43 9.28 -0.04
CA LEU A 582 -18.18 9.49 0.68
C LEU A 582 -17.03 9.80 -0.27
N ILE A 583 -16.78 8.94 -1.28
CA ILE A 583 -15.66 9.17 -2.21
C ILE A 583 -15.89 10.41 -3.09
N ASP A 584 -17.13 10.70 -3.47
CA ASP A 584 -17.49 11.93 -4.18
C ASP A 584 -17.16 13.18 -3.35
N ALA A 585 -17.34 13.12 -2.02
CA ALA A 585 -16.97 14.24 -1.12
C ALA A 585 -15.45 14.44 -1.03
N TYR A 586 -14.65 13.36 -1.03
CA TYR A 586 -13.19 13.48 -1.12
C TYR A 586 -12.74 13.97 -2.50
N ASP A 587 -13.39 13.55 -3.58
CA ASP A 587 -13.15 14.08 -4.92
C ASP A 587 -13.42 15.58 -4.99
N GLU A 588 -14.53 16.03 -4.40
CA GLU A 588 -14.92 17.43 -4.31
C GLU A 588 -13.90 18.25 -3.50
N LEU A 589 -13.47 17.76 -2.34
CA LEU A 589 -12.42 18.38 -1.52
C LEU A 589 -11.15 18.61 -2.34
N VAL A 590 -10.66 17.55 -2.98
CA VAL A 590 -9.44 17.62 -3.79
C VAL A 590 -9.64 18.54 -5.00
N SER A 591 -10.83 18.54 -5.61
CA SER A 591 -11.17 19.42 -6.73
C SER A 591 -11.18 20.90 -6.33
N LEU A 592 -11.76 21.25 -5.17
CA LEU A 592 -11.80 22.62 -4.67
C LEU A 592 -10.39 23.16 -4.42
N GLU A 593 -9.48 22.35 -3.88
CA GLU A 593 -8.09 22.79 -3.73
C GLU A 593 -7.39 23.00 -5.08
N LYS A 594 -7.62 22.10 -6.05
CA LYS A 594 -7.10 22.26 -7.42
C LYS A 594 -7.64 23.51 -8.11
N GLU A 595 -8.91 23.82 -7.89
CA GLU A 595 -9.56 25.04 -8.38
C GLU A 595 -8.95 26.29 -7.76
N PHE A 596 -8.76 26.30 -6.44
CA PHE A 596 -8.16 27.41 -5.72
C PHE A 596 -6.76 27.75 -6.22
N MET A 597 -6.02 26.73 -6.66
CA MET A 597 -4.69 26.87 -7.27
C MET A 597 -4.69 27.31 -8.74
N GLY A 598 -5.84 27.36 -9.40
CA GLY A 598 -5.91 27.69 -10.83
C GLY A 598 -5.36 26.62 -11.75
N LEU A 599 -5.25 25.35 -11.31
CA LEU A 599 -4.64 24.29 -12.13
C LEU A 599 -5.35 24.14 -13.49
N MET A 600 -6.68 24.13 -13.50
CA MET A 600 -7.44 24.01 -14.75
C MET A 600 -7.35 25.29 -15.60
N LYS A 601 -7.36 26.47 -14.97
CA LYS A 601 -7.20 27.76 -15.66
C LYS A 601 -5.91 27.83 -16.48
N TYR A 602 -4.82 27.25 -15.96
CA TYR A 602 -3.51 27.26 -16.58
C TYR A 602 -3.13 25.94 -17.27
N ASN A 603 -4.12 25.08 -17.57
CA ASN A 603 -3.93 23.80 -18.26
C ASN A 603 -2.89 22.88 -17.61
N ARG A 604 -2.96 22.75 -16.29
CA ARG A 604 -2.10 21.90 -15.44
C ARG A 604 -2.91 20.84 -14.69
N PRO A 605 -3.77 20.06 -15.36
CA PRO A 605 -4.60 19.07 -14.65
C PRO A 605 -3.71 18.05 -13.93
N THR A 606 -4.09 17.67 -12.72
CA THR A 606 -3.51 16.48 -12.08
C THR A 606 -3.99 15.25 -12.81
N ILE A 607 -3.09 14.31 -13.05
CA ILE A 607 -3.46 12.99 -13.56
C ILE A 607 -3.64 12.03 -12.40
N ASN A 608 -2.60 11.83 -11.58
CA ASN A 608 -2.65 10.99 -10.37
C ASN A 608 -3.67 11.49 -9.34
N ARG A 609 -4.17 10.58 -8.51
CA ARG A 609 -5.10 10.89 -7.42
C ARG A 609 -4.38 11.31 -6.14
N ALA A 610 -5.06 12.05 -5.27
CA ALA A 610 -4.67 12.20 -3.88
C ALA A 610 -5.00 10.91 -3.12
N TYR A 611 -4.08 10.44 -2.27
CA TYR A 611 -4.23 9.17 -1.55
C TYR A 611 -4.37 9.40 -0.05
N PHE A 612 -5.47 8.91 0.52
CA PHE A 612 -5.83 9.05 1.93
C PHE A 612 -5.88 7.65 2.55
N HIS A 613 -5.05 7.38 3.55
CA HIS A 613 -5.05 6.05 4.16
C HIS A 613 -4.99 6.06 5.69
N ALA A 614 -5.39 4.94 6.27
CA ALA A 614 -5.33 4.71 7.70
C ALA A 614 -3.88 4.52 8.21
N MET A 615 -3.61 4.95 9.44
CA MET A 615 -2.38 4.71 10.21
C MET A 615 -2.65 4.68 11.73
N TYR A 616 -1.62 4.40 12.54
CA TYR A 616 -1.76 4.08 13.97
C TYR A 616 -0.77 4.78 14.92
N HIS A 617 -0.06 5.85 14.52
CA HIS A 617 0.99 6.45 15.38
C HIS A 617 0.88 7.97 15.59
N SER A 618 0.91 8.77 14.54
CA SER A 618 0.75 10.23 14.61
C SER A 618 -0.73 10.62 14.60
N TYR A 619 -1.08 11.90 14.71
CA TYR A 619 -2.48 12.34 14.54
C TYR A 619 -2.88 12.27 13.06
N PHE A 620 -2.64 13.32 12.26
CA PHE A 620 -2.76 13.32 10.80
C PHE A 620 -1.46 13.92 10.23
N TYR A 621 -1.07 13.54 9.02
CA TYR A 621 0.02 14.22 8.30
C TYR A 621 -0.05 14.01 6.78
N SER A 622 0.70 14.84 6.06
CA SER A 622 0.99 14.72 4.64
C SER A 622 2.47 14.46 4.40
N THR A 623 2.79 13.62 3.42
CA THR A 623 4.16 13.35 2.99
C THR A 623 4.16 12.90 1.53
N SER A 624 5.32 12.52 0.98
CA SER A 624 5.40 12.06 -0.41
C SER A 624 4.40 10.92 -0.65
N TYR A 625 3.62 11.10 -1.72
CA TYR A 625 2.67 10.17 -2.30
C TYR A 625 1.37 9.92 -1.51
N ARG A 626 1.16 10.55 -0.34
CA ARG A 626 0.02 10.23 0.54
C ARG A 626 -0.28 11.27 1.61
N THR A 627 -1.50 11.22 2.11
CA THR A 627 -1.91 11.69 3.43
C THR A 627 -2.30 10.49 4.31
N ALA A 628 -1.94 10.55 5.58
CA ALA A 628 -2.12 9.46 6.54
C ALA A 628 -2.97 9.93 7.72
N TYR A 629 -3.92 9.10 8.14
CA TYR A 629 -4.88 9.44 9.18
C TYR A 629 -4.94 8.42 10.31
N ASN A 630 -4.82 8.88 11.56
CA ASN A 630 -4.98 8.01 12.72
C ASN A 630 -6.41 7.47 12.83
N VAL A 631 -6.53 6.15 12.88
CA VAL A 631 -7.82 5.46 12.98
C VAL A 631 -8.03 4.76 14.33
N THR A 632 -7.20 5.04 15.33
CA THR A 632 -7.32 4.46 16.68
C THR A 632 -8.50 5.07 17.47
N GLY A 633 -8.78 6.36 17.27
CA GLY A 633 -9.86 7.08 17.93
C GLY A 633 -11.22 7.02 17.19
N GLU A 634 -12.30 6.98 17.96
CA GLU A 634 -13.67 6.88 17.45
C GLU A 634 -14.11 8.12 16.67
N ASN A 635 -13.74 9.31 17.16
CA ASN A 635 -14.13 10.57 16.54
C ASN A 635 -13.43 10.76 15.19
N GLU A 636 -12.15 10.39 15.11
CA GLU A 636 -11.34 10.45 13.89
C GLU A 636 -11.93 9.54 12.83
N ARG A 637 -12.18 8.25 13.15
CA ARG A 637 -12.81 7.30 12.22
C ARG A 637 -14.14 7.81 11.69
N ARG A 638 -15.00 8.29 12.59
CA ARG A 638 -16.32 8.81 12.22
C ARG A 638 -16.22 10.03 11.33
N THR A 639 -15.34 10.98 11.65
CA THR A 639 -15.14 12.19 10.84
C THR A 639 -14.62 11.86 9.45
N LEU A 640 -13.71 10.89 9.33
CA LEU A 640 -13.09 10.53 8.06
C LEU A 640 -14.00 9.70 7.14
N LEU A 641 -14.84 8.83 7.72
CA LEU A 641 -15.57 7.80 6.97
C LEU A 641 -17.08 8.02 6.92
N ASN A 642 -17.64 8.93 7.73
CA ASN A 642 -19.03 9.34 7.60
C ASN A 642 -19.13 10.64 6.79
N VAL A 643 -19.78 10.60 5.63
CA VAL A 643 -19.87 11.75 4.71
C VAL A 643 -20.45 13.02 5.35
N ASN A 644 -21.43 12.89 6.25
CA ASN A 644 -22.05 14.06 6.90
C ASN A 644 -21.10 14.69 7.93
N GLU A 645 -20.39 13.87 8.70
CA GLU A 645 -19.42 14.37 9.68
C GLU A 645 -18.18 14.95 8.98
N LEU A 646 -17.73 14.34 7.87
CA LEU A 646 -16.67 14.89 7.01
C LEU A 646 -17.04 16.29 6.51
N LYS A 647 -18.24 16.44 5.93
CA LYS A 647 -18.70 17.73 5.38
C LYS A 647 -18.90 18.80 6.47
N LYS A 648 -19.27 18.40 7.69
CA LYS A 648 -19.41 19.29 8.84
C LYS A 648 -18.06 19.72 9.42
N SER A 649 -17.05 18.86 9.37
CA SER A 649 -15.72 19.10 9.96
C SER A 649 -14.57 18.76 9.00
N PRO A 650 -14.46 19.47 7.85
CA PRO A 650 -13.53 19.10 6.77
C PRO A 650 -12.06 19.39 7.06
N TRP A 651 -11.77 20.11 8.15
CA TRP A 651 -10.48 20.72 8.40
C TRP A 651 -9.32 19.72 8.37
N GLY A 652 -9.45 18.55 9.01
CA GLY A 652 -8.38 17.55 9.06
C GLY A 652 -7.93 17.11 7.66
N PRO A 653 -8.79 16.47 6.86
CA PRO A 653 -8.46 16.06 5.50
C PRO A 653 -8.01 17.20 4.57
N ALA A 654 -8.66 18.37 4.63
CA ALA A 654 -8.31 19.53 3.80
C ALA A 654 -7.00 20.21 4.23
N HIS A 655 -6.60 20.09 5.49
CA HIS A 655 -5.31 20.59 5.99
C HIS A 655 -4.16 19.74 5.47
N GLU A 656 -4.28 18.41 5.58
CA GLU A 656 -3.25 17.50 5.09
C GLU A 656 -3.16 17.47 3.56
N GLN A 657 -4.30 17.49 2.87
CA GLN A 657 -4.28 17.58 1.42
C GLN A 657 -3.75 18.95 0.93
N GLY A 658 -4.05 20.03 1.66
CA GLY A 658 -3.45 21.34 1.43
C GLY A 658 -1.91 21.33 1.52
N HIS A 659 -1.30 20.55 2.42
CA HIS A 659 0.16 20.36 2.49
C HIS A 659 0.73 19.75 1.19
N THR A 660 -0.01 18.84 0.56
CA THR A 660 0.36 18.25 -0.74
C THR A 660 0.45 19.34 -1.81
N PHE A 661 -0.46 20.31 -1.79
CA PHE A 661 -0.56 21.38 -2.78
C PHE A 661 0.16 22.69 -2.42
N GLN A 662 0.76 22.80 -1.24
CA GLN A 662 1.60 23.95 -0.90
C GLN A 662 2.70 24.18 -1.93
N THR A 663 2.67 25.37 -2.52
CA THR A 663 3.56 25.75 -3.62
C THR A 663 4.87 26.33 -3.08
N ARG A 664 5.98 25.63 -3.31
CA ARG A 664 7.28 25.90 -2.72
C ARG A 664 8.46 25.71 -3.70
N PRO A 665 9.48 26.58 -3.64
CA PRO A 665 9.56 27.81 -2.86
C PRO A 665 8.69 28.93 -3.50
N GLY A 666 8.27 29.90 -2.70
CA GLY A 666 7.48 31.04 -3.18
C GLY A 666 6.33 31.39 -2.24
N PHE A 667 5.16 30.77 -2.40
CA PHE A 667 4.02 31.03 -1.51
C PHE A 667 4.19 30.36 -0.14
N LYS A 668 4.79 29.16 -0.12
CA LYS A 668 5.30 28.54 1.12
C LYS A 668 6.79 28.86 1.28
N TRP A 669 7.10 29.82 2.13
CA TRP A 669 8.46 30.08 2.65
C TRP A 669 8.62 29.54 4.08
N HIS A 670 9.84 29.60 4.62
CA HIS A 670 10.10 29.15 6.00
C HIS A 670 9.30 29.96 7.02
N GLY A 671 8.61 29.29 7.95
CA GLY A 671 7.67 29.91 8.89
C GLY A 671 6.22 29.95 8.40
N MET A 672 5.94 29.35 7.24
CA MET A 672 4.61 29.31 6.60
C MET A 672 4.13 27.89 6.30
N THR A 673 4.81 26.85 6.80
CA THR A 673 4.42 25.45 6.55
C THR A 673 3.02 25.17 7.06
N GLU A 674 2.70 25.56 8.28
CA GLU A 674 1.35 25.39 8.87
C GLU A 674 0.41 26.59 8.63
N VAL A 675 0.69 27.41 7.62
CA VAL A 675 -0.10 28.63 7.34
C VAL A 675 -0.71 28.58 5.95
N THR A 676 0.12 28.40 4.92
CA THR A 676 -0.35 28.53 3.51
C THR A 676 -1.24 27.37 3.07
N ASN A 677 -1.04 26.17 3.64
CA ASN A 677 -1.98 25.05 3.48
C ASN A 677 -3.37 25.38 4.03
N ASN A 678 -3.47 26.13 5.14
CA ASN A 678 -4.75 26.48 5.74
C ASN A 678 -5.61 27.43 4.88
N VAL A 679 -5.03 28.08 3.86
CA VAL A 679 -5.82 28.85 2.88
C VAL A 679 -6.68 27.88 2.05
N HIS A 680 -6.14 26.71 1.69
CA HIS A 680 -6.91 25.64 1.04
C HIS A 680 -7.99 25.10 1.98
N SER A 681 -7.64 24.84 3.25
CA SER A 681 -8.58 24.30 4.22
C SER A 681 -9.75 25.25 4.51
N LEU A 682 -9.49 26.56 4.61
CA LEU A 682 -10.55 27.58 4.71
C LEU A 682 -11.42 27.62 3.45
N TYR A 683 -10.81 27.50 2.27
CA TYR A 683 -11.56 27.47 1.02
C TYR A 683 -12.52 26.27 0.97
N VAL A 684 -12.02 25.05 1.21
CA VAL A 684 -12.88 23.84 1.28
C VAL A 684 -13.97 24.01 2.34
N GLN A 685 -13.60 24.47 3.55
CA GLN A 685 -14.55 24.65 4.64
C GLN A 685 -15.71 25.58 4.27
N THR A 686 -15.39 26.74 3.68
CA THR A 686 -16.37 27.78 3.36
C THR A 686 -17.19 27.48 2.11
N GLU A 687 -16.61 26.83 1.09
CA GLU A 687 -17.35 26.35 -0.09
C GLU A 687 -18.36 25.24 0.25
N TRP A 688 -18.07 24.43 1.28
CA TRP A 688 -19.06 23.50 1.86
C TRP A 688 -20.10 24.16 2.78
N GLY A 689 -20.10 25.50 2.87
CA GLY A 689 -21.09 26.27 3.63
C GLY A 689 -20.84 26.33 5.14
N ASN A 690 -19.69 25.85 5.61
CA ASN A 690 -19.34 25.97 7.04
C ASN A 690 -18.80 27.38 7.35
N ALA A 691 -19.05 27.84 8.57
CA ALA A 691 -18.41 29.05 9.07
C ALA A 691 -16.89 28.86 9.17
N SER A 692 -16.13 29.89 8.81
CA SER A 692 -14.67 29.83 8.85
C SER A 692 -14.16 29.59 10.27
N ARG A 693 -13.10 28.78 10.40
CA ARG A 693 -12.47 28.51 11.69
C ARG A 693 -11.95 29.79 12.35
N ILE A 694 -11.38 30.72 11.58
CA ILE A 694 -10.81 31.96 12.09
C ILE A 694 -11.87 32.95 12.62
N GLU A 695 -13.12 32.84 12.18
CA GLU A 695 -14.25 33.64 12.68
C GLU A 695 -14.90 33.03 13.92
N THR A 696 -14.92 31.70 14.05
CA THR A 696 -15.70 30.98 15.07
C THR A 696 -14.90 30.44 16.26
N GLU A 697 -13.61 30.19 16.11
CA GLU A 697 -12.77 29.64 17.19
C GLU A 697 -12.59 30.68 18.31
N LYS A 698 -12.99 30.33 19.54
CA LYS A 698 -12.86 31.22 20.71
C LYS A 698 -11.41 31.29 21.16
N MET A 699 -10.89 32.50 21.36
CA MET A 699 -9.48 32.75 21.62
C MET A 699 -9.21 33.28 23.03
N GLY A 700 -9.79 32.63 24.03
CA GLY A 700 -9.63 33.00 25.43
C GLY A 700 -10.12 34.43 25.70
N ARG A 701 -9.18 35.35 25.94
CA ARG A 701 -9.49 36.79 26.14
C ARG A 701 -9.89 37.52 24.86
N PHE A 702 -9.71 36.88 23.71
CA PHE A 702 -10.13 37.39 22.40
C PHE A 702 -11.37 36.66 21.91
N ASN A 703 -12.23 37.37 21.19
CA ASN A 703 -13.42 36.78 20.60
C ASN A 703 -13.12 35.70 19.55
N ASN A 704 -12.15 35.93 18.67
CA ASN A 704 -11.79 35.06 17.55
C ASN A 704 -10.33 35.30 17.10
N ARG A 705 -9.91 34.65 16.00
CA ARG A 705 -8.55 34.80 15.46
C ARG A 705 -8.31 36.18 14.83
N TYR A 706 -9.32 36.82 14.25
CA TYR A 706 -9.21 38.20 13.73
C TYR A 706 -8.78 39.18 14.82
N GLU A 707 -9.50 39.18 15.95
CA GLU A 707 -9.23 40.08 17.07
C GLU A 707 -7.83 39.83 17.67
N LYS A 708 -7.43 38.56 17.82
CA LYS A 708 -6.07 38.21 18.24
C LYS A 708 -5.01 38.72 17.27
N ALA A 709 -5.22 38.52 15.98
CA ALA A 709 -4.30 38.95 14.94
C ALA A 709 -4.17 40.49 14.87
N TYR A 710 -5.28 41.21 15.03
CA TYR A 710 -5.26 42.68 15.09
C TYR A 710 -4.49 43.19 16.31
N TYR A 711 -4.65 42.56 17.47
CA TYR A 711 -3.88 42.94 18.64
C TYR A 711 -2.38 42.71 18.44
N ASN A 712 -2.00 41.54 17.92
CA ASN A 712 -0.58 41.23 17.69
C ASN A 712 0.04 42.18 16.64
N SER A 713 -0.63 42.36 15.50
CA SER A 713 -0.06 43.14 14.40
C SER A 713 -0.24 44.65 14.57
N PHE A 714 -1.41 45.12 15.01
CA PHE A 714 -1.76 46.55 14.98
C PHE A 714 -1.44 47.28 16.29
N VAL A 715 -1.50 46.56 17.41
CA VAL A 715 -1.21 47.11 18.75
C VAL A 715 0.21 46.77 19.20
N LYS A 716 0.64 45.51 19.05
CA LYS A 716 2.00 45.09 19.43
C LYS A 716 3.03 45.27 18.33
N HIS A 717 2.61 45.64 17.12
CA HIS A 717 3.50 45.86 15.98
C HIS A 717 4.42 44.67 15.68
N VAL A 718 3.91 43.44 15.91
CA VAL A 718 4.66 42.21 15.59
C VAL A 718 4.91 42.17 14.08
N SER A 719 6.17 42.09 13.69
CA SER A 719 6.56 41.85 12.29
C SER A 719 6.02 40.50 11.82
N TYR A 720 5.61 40.38 10.56
CA TYR A 720 4.96 39.17 10.05
C TYR A 720 5.74 37.86 10.28
N PRO A 721 7.08 37.81 10.07
CA PRO A 721 7.84 36.59 10.37
C PRO A 721 7.75 36.17 11.85
N GLY A 722 7.70 37.14 12.75
CA GLY A 722 7.65 36.96 14.20
C GLY A 722 6.27 36.67 14.79
N GLU A 723 5.21 36.60 14.00
CA GLU A 723 3.92 36.09 14.47
C GLU A 723 4.00 34.57 14.67
N GLU A 724 3.91 34.11 15.91
CA GLU A 724 4.04 32.69 16.26
C GLU A 724 2.74 31.92 16.01
N ASP A 725 1.59 32.58 16.02
CA ASP A 725 0.30 31.94 15.82
C ASP A 725 -0.03 31.81 14.33
N VAL A 726 -0.01 30.56 13.85
CA VAL A 726 -0.24 30.22 12.45
C VAL A 726 -1.59 30.70 11.92
N PHE A 727 -2.62 30.74 12.77
CA PHE A 727 -3.94 31.23 12.40
C PHE A 727 -4.01 32.76 12.37
N CYS A 728 -3.21 33.45 13.19
CA CYS A 728 -3.09 34.90 13.09
C CYS A 728 -2.36 35.32 11.81
N LYS A 729 -1.30 34.58 11.40
CA LYS A 729 -0.67 34.76 10.08
C LYS A 729 -1.65 34.58 8.92
N LEU A 730 -2.52 33.56 9.03
CA LEU A 730 -3.53 33.21 8.04
C LEU A 730 -4.57 34.32 7.79
N VAL A 731 -4.89 35.15 8.80
CA VAL A 731 -5.92 36.20 8.69
C VAL A 731 -5.65 37.11 7.49
N SER A 732 -4.44 37.67 7.37
CA SER A 732 -4.10 38.58 6.27
C SER A 732 -4.24 37.93 4.88
N LEU A 733 -3.94 36.63 4.78
CA LEU A 733 -4.09 35.86 3.54
C LEU A 733 -5.58 35.68 3.21
N TRP A 734 -6.40 35.31 4.18
CA TRP A 734 -7.84 35.13 3.97
C TRP A 734 -8.56 36.45 3.69
N GLN A 735 -8.13 37.56 4.27
CA GLN A 735 -8.67 38.89 3.98
C GLN A 735 -8.51 39.29 2.52
N LEU A 736 -7.39 38.94 1.89
CA LEU A 736 -7.19 39.14 0.45
C LEU A 736 -8.22 38.34 -0.36
N GLN A 737 -8.51 37.09 0.02
CA GLN A 737 -9.57 36.28 -0.61
C GLN A 737 -10.94 36.94 -0.44
N LEU A 738 -11.34 37.25 0.80
CA LEU A 738 -12.64 37.85 1.10
C LEU A 738 -12.84 39.17 0.36
N TYR A 739 -11.80 39.99 0.25
CA TYR A 739 -11.93 41.27 -0.42
C TYR A 739 -12.02 41.11 -1.93
N PHE A 740 -10.99 40.53 -2.55
CA PHE A 740 -10.90 40.50 -4.00
C PHE A 740 -11.91 39.53 -4.61
N SER A 741 -12.03 38.32 -4.07
CA SER A 741 -12.99 37.34 -4.56
C SER A 741 -14.41 37.71 -4.14
N ASN A 742 -14.70 37.71 -2.84
CA ASN A 742 -16.09 37.79 -2.38
C ASN A 742 -16.67 39.21 -2.54
N ALA A 743 -15.96 40.26 -2.14
CA ALA A 743 -16.48 41.63 -2.18
C ALA A 743 -16.35 42.31 -3.55
N ARG A 744 -15.35 41.94 -4.35
CA ARG A 744 -15.05 42.58 -5.64
C ARG A 744 -15.24 41.69 -6.88
N GLY A 745 -15.50 40.40 -6.71
CA GLY A 745 -15.74 39.46 -7.82
C GLY A 745 -14.50 39.05 -8.62
N LYS A 746 -13.29 39.35 -8.14
CA LYS A 746 -12.01 38.93 -8.73
C LYS A 746 -11.64 37.52 -8.22
N THR A 747 -12.38 36.52 -8.66
CA THR A 747 -12.31 35.13 -8.16
C THR A 747 -11.00 34.39 -8.47
N ASP A 748 -10.16 34.94 -9.33
CA ASP A 748 -8.91 34.31 -9.77
C ASP A 748 -7.65 34.81 -9.03
N LEU A 749 -7.79 35.68 -8.02
CA LEU A 749 -6.64 36.28 -7.32
C LEU A 749 -5.58 35.24 -6.88
N TYR A 750 -6.01 34.20 -6.16
CA TYR A 750 -5.10 33.16 -5.70
C TYR A 750 -4.65 32.24 -6.83
N LYS A 751 -5.52 31.95 -7.81
CA LYS A 751 -5.17 31.17 -9.01
C LYS A 751 -3.99 31.80 -9.73
N ASP A 752 -4.01 33.11 -9.88
CA ASP A 752 -2.97 33.89 -10.55
C ASP A 752 -1.69 33.97 -9.69
N LEU A 753 -1.82 34.01 -8.35
CA LEU A 753 -0.69 33.94 -7.43
C LEU A 753 0.06 32.61 -7.56
N TYR A 754 -0.67 31.49 -7.54
CA TYR A 754 -0.07 30.17 -7.66
C TYR A 754 0.68 30.01 -8.98
N GLU A 755 0.10 30.47 -10.10
CA GLU A 755 0.79 30.41 -11.38
C GLU A 755 2.00 31.35 -11.44
N LYS A 756 1.87 32.56 -10.89
CA LYS A 756 2.98 33.51 -10.82
C LYS A 756 4.15 32.91 -10.03
N VAL A 757 3.87 32.23 -8.92
CA VAL A 757 4.89 31.53 -8.14
C VAL A 757 5.53 30.39 -8.94
N ARG A 758 4.75 29.57 -9.67
CA ARG A 758 5.31 28.48 -10.48
C ARG A 758 6.25 28.96 -11.58
N THR A 759 5.90 30.06 -12.22
CA THR A 759 6.60 30.55 -13.42
C THR A 759 7.71 31.55 -13.11
N SER A 760 7.69 32.19 -11.94
CA SER A 760 8.73 33.15 -11.54
C SER A 760 9.99 32.45 -11.02
N THR A 761 11.10 33.18 -11.12
CA THR A 761 12.39 32.76 -10.55
C THR A 761 12.28 32.65 -9.02
N ASN A 762 12.83 31.57 -8.47
CA ASN A 762 12.81 31.34 -7.03
C ASN A 762 13.68 32.36 -6.30
N GLN A 763 13.11 32.99 -5.27
CA GLN A 763 13.86 33.87 -4.39
C GLN A 763 14.69 33.04 -3.39
N PRO A 764 15.94 33.45 -3.09
CA PRO A 764 16.90 32.59 -2.40
C PRO A 764 16.67 32.45 -0.90
N THR A 765 15.98 33.40 -0.24
CA THR A 765 15.79 33.39 1.22
C THR A 765 14.32 33.59 1.60
N PRO A 766 13.88 33.11 2.78
CA PRO A 766 12.49 33.30 3.23
C PRO A 766 12.06 34.76 3.28
N GLY A 767 12.94 35.67 3.74
CA GLY A 767 12.66 37.11 3.76
C GLY A 767 12.42 37.69 2.36
N THR A 768 13.25 37.30 1.38
CA THR A 768 13.04 37.71 -0.01
C THR A 768 11.80 37.08 -0.65
N GLN A 769 11.40 35.86 -0.26
CA GLN A 769 10.16 35.22 -0.70
C GLN A 769 8.92 35.98 -0.18
N GLN A 770 8.93 36.41 1.08
CA GLN A 770 7.86 37.24 1.66
C GLN A 770 7.70 38.58 0.92
N LEU A 771 8.81 39.29 0.66
CA LEU A 771 8.78 40.56 -0.07
C LEU A 771 8.35 40.38 -1.53
N GLU A 772 8.70 39.25 -2.15
CA GLU A 772 8.21 38.89 -3.48
C GLU A 772 6.70 38.64 -3.48
N PHE A 773 6.16 37.97 -2.47
CA PHE A 773 4.72 37.80 -2.29
C PHE A 773 3.99 39.16 -2.27
N VAL A 774 4.53 40.16 -1.56
CA VAL A 774 3.97 41.53 -1.55
C VAL A 774 3.87 42.10 -2.97
N LYS A 775 4.95 42.02 -3.76
CA LYS A 775 4.97 42.52 -5.14
C LYS A 775 4.01 41.76 -6.03
N MET A 776 4.03 40.43 -5.97
CA MET A 776 3.13 39.56 -6.76
C MET A 776 1.67 39.89 -6.47
N MET A 777 1.30 40.08 -5.20
CA MET A 777 -0.07 40.44 -4.83
C MET A 777 -0.48 41.82 -5.34
N CYS A 778 0.40 42.82 -5.27
CA CYS A 778 0.12 44.14 -5.86
C CYS A 778 -0.06 44.05 -7.39
N ASP A 779 0.82 43.31 -8.06
CA ASP A 779 0.75 43.06 -9.50
C ASP A 779 -0.54 42.33 -9.89
N ILE A 780 -0.95 41.30 -9.18
CA ILE A 780 -2.16 40.52 -9.50
C ILE A 780 -3.42 41.33 -9.18
N ALA A 781 -3.44 42.01 -8.04
CA ALA A 781 -4.57 42.86 -7.65
C ALA A 781 -4.75 44.08 -8.57
N GLN A 782 -3.68 44.48 -9.26
CA GLN A 782 -3.55 45.76 -9.97
C GLN A 782 -3.87 46.93 -9.03
N ALA A 783 -3.33 46.87 -7.81
CA ALA A 783 -3.55 47.83 -6.74
C ALA A 783 -2.30 47.94 -5.86
N ASP A 784 -2.03 49.14 -5.36
CA ASP A 784 -0.98 49.34 -4.35
C ASP A 784 -1.54 48.91 -2.98
N LEU A 785 -1.06 47.76 -2.50
CA LEU A 785 -1.39 47.14 -1.22
C LEU A 785 -0.33 47.40 -0.14
N THR A 786 0.63 48.30 -0.37
CA THR A 786 1.75 48.51 0.55
C THR A 786 1.30 48.92 1.95
N ASP A 787 0.24 49.71 2.07
CA ASP A 787 -0.30 50.10 3.39
C ASP A 787 -0.96 48.93 4.13
N PHE A 788 -1.67 48.06 3.41
CA PHE A 788 -2.20 46.80 3.97
C PHE A 788 -1.06 45.90 4.47
N PHE A 789 -0.01 45.72 3.68
CA PHE A 789 1.13 44.88 4.05
C PHE A 789 1.99 45.47 5.17
N LYS A 790 2.13 46.80 5.25
CA LYS A 790 2.75 47.46 6.41
C LYS A 790 1.94 47.22 7.68
N ARG A 791 0.60 47.35 7.60
CA ARG A 791 -0.29 47.18 8.74
C ARG A 791 -0.21 45.75 9.31
N TRP A 792 -0.03 44.76 8.44
CA TRP A 792 0.20 43.35 8.79
C TRP A 792 1.66 42.98 9.09
N GLY A 793 2.59 43.93 9.09
CA GLY A 793 3.99 43.71 9.45
C GLY A 793 4.84 42.99 8.39
N TYR A 794 4.36 42.82 7.16
CA TYR A 794 5.16 42.22 6.06
C TYR A 794 6.31 43.12 5.63
N LEU A 795 6.12 44.43 5.78
CA LEU A 795 7.07 45.49 5.42
C LEU A 795 7.69 46.12 6.68
N SER A 796 8.09 45.26 7.63
CA SER A 796 8.78 45.61 8.87
C SER A 796 10.14 44.88 8.94
N PRO A 797 11.22 45.52 9.42
CA PRO A 797 12.48 44.85 9.62
C PRO A 797 12.35 43.65 10.58
N PHE A 798 13.07 42.57 10.29
CA PHE A 798 13.10 41.37 11.11
C PHE A 798 14.47 40.71 11.03
N ASP A 799 14.96 40.21 12.16
CA ASP A 799 16.17 39.39 12.25
C ASP A 799 16.01 38.42 13.42
N GLY A 800 15.73 37.15 13.12
CA GLY A 800 15.49 36.14 14.14
C GLY A 800 15.45 34.73 13.58
N GLU A 801 15.61 33.73 14.46
CA GLU A 801 15.40 32.33 14.12
C GLU A 801 13.92 31.97 14.19
N ILE A 802 13.46 31.22 13.19
CA ILE A 802 12.13 30.63 13.14
C ILE A 802 12.29 29.12 13.09
N ASP A 803 11.61 28.41 13.99
CA ASP A 803 11.53 26.94 14.00
C ASP A 803 10.26 26.51 13.27
N ASP A 804 10.43 26.00 12.04
CA ASP A 804 9.34 25.51 11.19
C ASP A 804 9.83 24.25 10.48
N TYR A 805 9.79 23.12 11.20
CA TYR A 805 10.43 21.86 10.82
C TYR A 805 11.95 21.98 10.66
N GLY A 806 12.56 22.79 11.53
CA GLY A 806 13.97 23.14 11.50
C GLY A 806 14.16 24.64 11.73
N LYS A 807 15.28 25.00 12.37
CA LYS A 807 15.60 26.40 12.67
C LYS A 807 16.33 27.05 11.52
N ILE A 808 15.79 28.17 11.03
CA ILE A 808 16.43 29.03 10.02
C ILE A 808 16.36 30.47 10.50
N ARG A 809 17.48 31.20 10.41
CA ARG A 809 17.51 32.65 10.62
C ARG A 809 16.90 33.37 9.42
N VAL A 810 15.82 34.09 9.65
CA VAL A 810 15.13 34.92 8.66
C VAL A 810 15.53 36.37 8.89
N VAL A 811 15.95 37.04 7.80
CA VAL A 811 16.37 38.44 7.81
C VAL A 811 15.60 39.21 6.75
N ILE A 812 15.01 40.33 7.16
CA ILE A 812 14.39 41.36 6.31
C ILE A 812 14.92 42.70 6.80
N ASP A 813 15.69 43.39 5.96
CA ASP A 813 16.24 44.70 6.29
C ASP A 813 15.43 45.87 5.67
N GLN A 814 15.63 47.07 6.20
CA GLN A 814 14.93 48.27 5.73
C GLN A 814 15.20 48.56 4.24
N SER A 815 16.41 48.29 3.75
CA SER A 815 16.75 48.54 2.34
C SER A 815 15.98 47.62 1.40
N GLN A 816 15.74 46.36 1.79
CA GLN A 816 14.92 45.41 1.04
C GLN A 816 13.46 45.84 1.00
N ILE A 817 12.94 46.35 2.13
CA ILE A 817 11.59 46.90 2.23
C ILE A 817 11.44 48.13 1.32
N ASP A 818 12.38 49.08 1.39
CA ASP A 818 12.35 50.30 0.59
C ASP A 818 12.39 49.99 -0.90
N ARG A 819 13.25 49.06 -1.34
CA ARG A 819 13.28 48.57 -2.72
C ARG A 819 11.96 47.93 -3.14
N THR A 820 11.33 47.17 -2.25
CA THR A 820 10.03 46.53 -2.51
C THR A 820 8.94 47.58 -2.70
N ILE A 821 8.87 48.58 -1.84
CA ILE A 821 7.90 49.69 -1.94
C ILE A 821 8.16 50.52 -3.21
N ALA A 822 9.42 50.83 -3.52
CA ALA A 822 9.78 51.56 -4.74
C ALA A 822 9.34 50.79 -5.99
N ALA A 823 9.61 49.48 -6.06
CA ALA A 823 9.21 48.64 -7.18
C ALA A 823 7.67 48.59 -7.37
N VAL A 824 6.88 48.59 -6.30
CA VAL A 824 5.41 48.67 -6.39
C VAL A 824 4.99 50.06 -6.88
N LYS A 825 5.58 51.13 -6.35
CA LYS A 825 5.25 52.52 -6.76
C LYS A 825 5.57 52.78 -8.23
N GLU A 826 6.66 52.22 -8.74
CA GLU A 826 7.06 52.33 -10.16
C GLU A 826 6.00 51.75 -11.12
N LYS A 827 5.13 50.85 -10.64
CA LYS A 827 4.00 50.33 -11.44
C LYS A 827 2.85 51.31 -11.60
N ASN A 828 2.81 52.39 -10.81
CA ASN A 828 1.72 53.37 -10.80
C ASN A 828 0.33 52.77 -10.53
N TYR A 829 0.25 51.71 -9.72
CA TYR A 829 -1.04 51.19 -9.27
C TYR A 829 -1.75 52.19 -8.36
N LEU A 830 -3.08 52.22 -8.42
CA LEU A 830 -3.87 53.06 -7.52
C LEU A 830 -3.78 52.51 -6.09
N PRO A 831 -3.53 53.38 -5.08
CA PRO A 831 -3.63 53.00 -3.68
C PRO A 831 -5.02 52.48 -3.34
N LEU A 832 -5.09 51.37 -2.59
CA LEU A 832 -6.36 50.87 -2.11
C LEU A 832 -6.87 51.76 -0.97
N THR A 833 -7.99 52.44 -1.22
CA THR A 833 -8.58 53.37 -0.24
C THR A 833 -9.43 52.67 0.82
N GLU A 834 -10.00 51.51 0.50
CA GLU A 834 -10.81 50.70 1.43
C GLU A 834 -9.88 49.99 2.43
N LYS A 835 -10.24 49.98 3.73
CA LYS A 835 -9.43 49.44 4.83
C LYS A 835 -9.65 47.94 5.01
N ILE A 836 -9.18 47.19 4.02
CA ILE A 836 -9.40 45.73 3.94
C ILE A 836 -8.70 44.96 5.05
N GLU A 837 -7.77 45.56 5.79
CA GLU A 837 -7.20 44.98 7.01
C GLU A 837 -8.24 44.69 8.11
N TYR A 838 -9.46 45.23 7.97
CA TYR A 838 -10.59 44.96 8.87
C TYR A 838 -11.68 44.05 8.27
N ILE A 839 -11.50 43.54 7.05
CA ILE A 839 -12.48 42.61 6.47
C ILE A 839 -12.47 41.27 7.22
N SER A 840 -13.64 40.66 7.42
CA SER A 840 -13.83 39.35 8.02
C SER A 840 -14.99 38.61 7.36
N ASP A 841 -15.12 37.32 7.65
CA ASP A 841 -16.20 36.48 7.11
C ASP A 841 -17.59 37.05 7.44
N SER A 842 -17.74 37.72 8.59
CA SER A 842 -19.00 38.34 9.01
C SER A 842 -19.32 39.69 8.34
N ASN A 843 -18.32 40.41 7.81
CA ASN A 843 -18.48 41.80 7.39
C ASN A 843 -18.15 42.07 5.91
N TRP A 844 -17.67 41.10 5.13
CA TRP A 844 -17.26 41.32 3.73
C TRP A 844 -18.36 41.94 2.84
N LYS A 845 -19.64 41.70 3.15
CA LYS A 845 -20.77 42.32 2.43
C LYS A 845 -20.84 43.84 2.63
N ILE A 846 -20.39 44.35 3.79
CA ILE A 846 -20.28 45.79 4.04
C ILE A 846 -19.27 46.40 3.08
N PHE A 847 -18.14 45.72 2.84
CA PHE A 847 -17.17 46.14 1.84
C PHE A 847 -17.80 46.09 0.44
N ARG A 848 -18.44 44.97 0.04
CA ARG A 848 -19.10 44.79 -1.26
C ARG A 848 -20.03 45.97 -1.59
N ASP A 849 -20.94 46.24 -0.66
CA ASP A 849 -22.05 47.19 -0.82
C ASP A 849 -21.68 48.61 -0.41
N ARG A 850 -20.47 48.83 0.13
CA ARG A 850 -19.96 50.14 0.59
C ARG A 850 -20.90 50.82 1.58
N LEU A 851 -21.38 50.06 2.55
CA LEU A 851 -22.40 50.53 3.46
C LEU A 851 -21.82 51.52 4.49
N PRO A 852 -22.43 52.71 4.68
CA PRO A 852 -21.97 53.65 5.69
C PRO A 852 -22.33 53.18 7.10
N VAL A 853 -21.48 53.53 8.06
CA VAL A 853 -21.70 53.25 9.49
C VAL A 853 -22.98 53.94 9.96
N ARG A 854 -23.81 53.19 10.71
CA ARG A 854 -24.97 53.74 11.42
C ARG A 854 -24.70 53.66 12.92
N GLN A 855 -24.81 54.82 13.57
CA GLN A 855 -24.55 54.96 14.99
C GLN A 855 -25.55 54.18 15.83
N GLY A 856 -25.05 53.57 16.90
CA GLY A 856 -25.82 53.01 17.99
C GLY A 856 -25.37 53.61 19.31
N THR A 857 -25.66 52.91 20.40
CA THR A 857 -25.18 53.25 21.75
C THR A 857 -24.11 52.26 22.21
N ALA A 858 -23.41 52.55 23.28
CA ALA A 858 -22.47 51.63 23.90
C ALA A 858 -22.59 51.67 25.42
N ILE A 859 -22.21 50.59 26.08
CA ILE A 859 -22.12 50.50 27.53
C ILE A 859 -20.73 49.99 27.89
N LYS A 860 -20.14 50.57 28.94
CA LYS A 860 -18.89 50.10 29.54
C LYS A 860 -19.12 49.59 30.96
N SER A 861 -18.50 48.46 31.30
CA SER A 861 -18.55 47.87 32.64
C SER A 861 -17.23 47.16 32.96
N GLY A 862 -16.48 47.71 33.92
CA GLY A 862 -15.11 47.24 34.22
C GLY A 862 -14.23 47.30 32.97
N LYS A 863 -13.76 46.14 32.51
CA LYS A 863 -12.95 45.97 31.29
C LYS A 863 -13.77 45.76 30.01
N ASN A 864 -15.09 45.59 30.12
CA ASN A 864 -15.95 45.18 29.02
C ASN A 864 -16.60 46.37 28.34
N ILE A 865 -16.61 46.34 27.01
CA ILE A 865 -17.32 47.28 26.16
C ILE A 865 -18.33 46.51 25.32
N THR A 866 -19.58 46.97 25.28
CA THR A 866 -20.64 46.39 24.47
C THR A 866 -21.35 47.45 23.66
N MET A 867 -21.43 47.24 22.36
CA MET A 867 -22.06 48.09 21.36
C MET A 867 -23.49 47.61 21.09
N ASN A 868 -24.46 48.52 21.12
CA ASN A 868 -25.87 48.23 20.92
C ASN A 868 -26.41 48.99 19.70
N GLY A 869 -26.97 48.28 18.73
CA GLY A 869 -27.65 48.88 17.58
C GLY A 869 -26.73 49.52 16.53
N TRP A 870 -25.41 49.44 16.68
CA TRP A 870 -24.47 49.83 15.63
C TRP A 870 -24.61 48.92 14.40
N GLN A 871 -24.59 49.51 13.20
CA GLN A 871 -24.65 48.76 11.95
C GLN A 871 -23.52 49.19 11.01
N ASN A 872 -23.10 48.26 10.14
CA ASN A 872 -22.09 48.48 9.10
C ASN A 872 -20.70 48.89 9.62
N VAL A 873 -20.38 48.56 10.87
CA VAL A 873 -19.05 48.76 11.45
C VAL A 873 -18.15 47.59 11.08
N VAL A 874 -16.97 47.86 10.54
CA VAL A 874 -16.01 46.79 10.16
C VAL A 874 -15.05 46.45 11.30
N ALA A 875 -14.73 47.42 12.15
CA ALA A 875 -13.96 47.23 13.37
C ALA A 875 -14.23 48.35 14.38
N TYR A 876 -13.93 48.09 15.65
CA TYR A 876 -13.84 49.08 16.71
C TYR A 876 -12.39 49.22 17.13
N GLU A 877 -11.82 50.39 16.93
CA GLU A 877 -10.49 50.75 17.44
C GLU A 877 -10.62 51.43 18.80
N VAL A 878 -9.77 51.03 19.74
CA VAL A 878 -9.75 51.55 21.11
C VAL A 878 -8.42 52.24 21.33
N TYR A 879 -8.49 53.50 21.74
CA TYR A 879 -7.34 54.34 22.02
C TYR A 879 -7.29 54.70 23.50
N ASP A 880 -6.09 54.69 24.08
CA ASP A 880 -5.79 55.35 25.35
C ASP A 880 -4.91 56.57 25.04
N GLY A 881 -5.49 57.77 25.15
CA GLY A 881 -4.92 58.97 24.56
C GLY A 881 -4.80 58.83 23.04
N GLU A 882 -3.57 58.92 22.51
CA GLU A 882 -3.27 58.75 21.08
C GLU A 882 -2.82 57.32 20.72
N THR A 883 -2.62 56.46 21.72
CA THR A 883 -2.09 55.10 21.51
C THR A 883 -3.21 54.14 21.22
N LEU A 884 -3.14 53.42 20.09
CA LEU A 884 -4.06 52.32 19.80
C LEU A 884 -3.75 51.15 20.75
N VAL A 885 -4.70 50.78 21.60
CA VAL A 885 -4.52 49.74 22.63
C VAL A 885 -5.32 48.47 22.35
N PHE A 886 -6.35 48.54 21.49
CA PHE A 886 -7.14 47.37 21.13
C PHE A 886 -7.89 47.57 19.81
N VAL A 887 -8.21 46.47 19.13
CA VAL A 887 -9.09 46.45 17.96
C VAL A 887 -9.99 45.22 18.03
N SER A 888 -11.29 45.37 17.79
CA SER A 888 -12.23 44.25 17.71
C SER A 888 -13.07 44.28 16.43
N ASN A 889 -13.30 43.11 15.83
CA ASN A 889 -14.34 42.94 14.80
C ASN A 889 -15.71 42.57 15.38
N LYS A 890 -15.86 42.58 16.71
CA LYS A 890 -17.11 42.24 17.41
C LYS A 890 -17.68 43.43 18.15
N ALA A 891 -19.00 43.39 18.34
CA ALA A 891 -19.74 44.40 19.10
C ALA A 891 -19.51 44.31 20.61
N SER A 892 -18.96 43.22 21.13
CA SER A 892 -18.63 43.08 22.55
C SER A 892 -17.23 42.50 22.70
N PHE A 893 -16.41 43.15 23.52
CA PHE A 893 -15.00 42.79 23.72
C PHE A 893 -14.50 43.30 25.08
N SER A 894 -13.38 42.72 25.52
CA SER A 894 -12.75 43.01 26.81
C SER A 894 -11.36 43.59 26.61
N LEU A 895 -11.04 44.67 27.34
CA LEU A 895 -9.71 45.28 27.36
C LEU A 895 -8.79 44.63 28.41
N ASP A 896 -7.49 44.91 28.31
CA ASP A 896 -6.50 44.46 29.30
C ASP A 896 -6.68 45.18 30.66
N THR A 897 -7.14 46.44 30.61
CA THR A 897 -7.34 47.33 31.77
C THR A 897 -8.80 47.81 31.87
N ASP A 898 -9.20 48.32 33.02
CA ASP A 898 -10.54 48.91 33.19
C ASP A 898 -10.70 50.15 32.30
N VAL A 899 -11.93 50.34 31.81
CA VAL A 899 -12.27 51.47 30.93
C VAL A 899 -12.27 52.77 31.74
N ASN A 900 -11.21 53.56 31.61
CA ASN A 900 -11.05 54.86 32.27
C ASN A 900 -11.54 56.02 31.38
N SER A 901 -11.35 57.27 31.80
CA SER A 901 -11.77 58.47 31.05
C SER A 901 -10.90 58.79 29.82
N GLY A 902 -9.68 58.25 29.74
CA GLY A 902 -8.78 58.38 28.60
C GLY A 902 -9.08 57.40 27.45
N ILE A 903 -9.94 56.41 27.69
CA ILE A 903 -10.34 55.45 26.67
C ILE A 903 -11.33 56.08 25.68
N LYS A 904 -10.92 56.12 24.41
CA LYS A 904 -11.73 56.54 23.27
C LYS A 904 -11.98 55.34 22.36
N VAL A 905 -13.24 55.11 21.97
CA VAL A 905 -13.59 54.05 21.02
C VAL A 905 -14.09 54.67 19.71
N LEU A 906 -13.55 54.19 18.60
CA LEU A 906 -13.89 54.62 17.24
C LEU A 906 -14.48 53.45 16.46
N ALA A 907 -15.72 53.60 16.01
CA ALA A 907 -16.34 52.71 15.05
C ALA A 907 -15.80 53.03 13.64
N VAL A 908 -15.17 52.05 13.00
CA VAL A 908 -14.50 52.19 11.71
C VAL A 908 -15.43 51.71 10.58
N ALA A 909 -15.56 52.52 9.53
CA ALA A 909 -16.25 52.16 8.29
C ALA A 909 -15.31 51.45 7.29
N TYR A 910 -15.87 50.90 6.22
CA TYR A 910 -15.10 50.16 5.19
C TYR A 910 -14.00 51.01 4.51
N ASP A 911 -14.17 52.34 4.44
CA ASP A 911 -13.23 53.29 3.85
C ASP A 911 -12.23 53.87 4.88
N GLY A 912 -12.32 53.43 6.13
CA GLY A 912 -11.50 53.92 7.23
C GLY A 912 -12.01 55.20 7.90
N SER A 913 -13.14 55.76 7.46
CA SER A 913 -13.78 56.85 8.19
C SER A 913 -14.19 56.37 9.60
N LYS A 914 -13.96 57.23 10.59
CA LYS A 914 -14.10 56.88 12.01
C LYS A 914 -15.22 57.70 12.64
N THR A 915 -16.11 57.01 13.33
CA THR A 915 -17.18 57.61 14.12
C THR A 915 -16.93 57.35 15.60
N GLU A 916 -16.85 58.41 16.39
CA GLU A 916 -16.65 58.28 17.84
C GLU A 916 -17.86 57.65 18.52
N VAL A 917 -17.61 56.62 19.32
CA VAL A 917 -18.62 55.90 20.10
C VAL A 917 -18.89 56.66 21.40
N LYS A 918 -20.17 56.89 21.71
CA LYS A 918 -20.62 57.51 22.96
C LYS A 918 -21.14 56.44 23.92
N PHE A 919 -20.75 56.56 25.19
CA PHE A 919 -21.09 55.65 26.30
C PHE A 919 -22.17 56.22 27.20
#